data_AF-A7HN43-F1
#
_entry.id   AF-A7HN43-F1
#
_cell.length_a   1.000
_cell.length_b   1.000
_cell.length_c   1.000
_cell.angle_alpha   90.00
_cell.angle_beta   90.00
_cell.angle_gamma   90.00
#
_symmetry.space_group_name_H-M   'P 1'
#
loop_
_entity.id
_entity.type
_entity.pdbx_description
1 polymer ?
#
loop_
_entity_poly.entity_id
_entity_poly.type
_entity_poly.pdbx_seq_one_letter_code
_entity_poly.pdbx_strand_id
1 'polypeptide(L)'
;MLDEINRLLQNGEFEKAKQYADKIESTVDKHNVLGIIFYQEGKLDDALNHFKKALEFDPTHDDALFNYSKVLFEKQNYFESWRYLTRIKNKSWEVYDLLGDTQLRQNNSAMAIHYYGKACELNAPEQMKQKFEEAKKFFKRNERLAFFCLPGLDNFIKDIAQILSNIYEIKLVVTTDGRQIQEAYNWADIVWLEWANELAIEITNKLPKAGKKILCRLHGYKSLRLDFLKNIKWDKIDHVIFVAENVLKTTIENCSQIKFIPQSLVWNGIDLTKFTFKIREPGPNIVFVGHFNYKKNPVFATQILKKLTDIDPNYSLFWAGQMQDERMYRYVSYILEKMEIKDKFKFDGFIKNVEDYLEDKNIFLSTSIHEGYGVAILEAMSKGIKPVIHNFYVAEEFYPKDYIFQTIDEAVEMIVSPNYNSIEYREFVEKNSSLEKQILNIQNTIKSLMEINYTLPYIKDKNSSLSNEVKDYINNNINLKKLLFVVDDIIGNFNKFYIKETIEKAFKTNYEHILIAIPIFDPLKEFMLELLTNFKDFSLIDIFSLENVNDYVFGLFSKKQILFTPNSITPIEKFFHYNNKLINNFSFDSSKIVAGKFEHINDNMYMLDFILENENNGIIISGIIIDIYSNKIILPDYVRKSQKPEEILNIVRQILLTEKNIFLSQKIYGFIYDKKFKENVNKNKIAYMWERGIPGTEFMPFVSLLTTSSKYDLAASFIKSSDNVLEAASGFGYGAAYLSTHAEKVTAVDLAKDSIEFGKKYFKLDNIDWIQADVTKLPFNNEYFNAYVSYETIEHLPLENVEEYIKEAYRVIKSDGKLIMSTPNRINRKHIKNPFHIKEYDIIEIYNLLKKYFKKIQYFSIDSISTVSGIANSSHNMIIVASKK
;
A
#
# COMPACT_ATOMS: atom_id res chain seq x y z
N MET A 1 31.27 8.73 37.19
CA MET A 1 29.94 9.38 37.13
C MET A 1 28.89 8.43 36.57
N LEU A 2 29.12 7.83 35.39
CA LEU A 2 28.23 6.81 34.82
C LEU A 2 28.01 5.59 35.73
N ASP A 3 29.04 5.10 36.43
CA ASP A 3 28.89 4.00 37.40
C ASP A 3 27.92 4.34 38.54
N GLU A 4 27.96 5.58 39.01
CA GLU A 4 27.07 6.07 40.07
C GLU A 4 25.64 6.24 39.55
N ILE A 5 25.47 6.70 38.31
CA ILE A 5 24.16 6.74 37.63
C ILE A 5 23.60 5.32 37.50
N ASN A 6 24.39 4.36 37.06
CA ASN A 6 23.98 2.95 36.95
C ASN A 6 23.59 2.35 38.31
N ARG A 7 24.36 2.64 39.37
CA ARG A 7 24.04 2.22 40.74
C ARG A 7 22.71 2.82 41.21
N LEU A 8 22.46 4.10 40.95
CA LEU A 8 21.20 4.78 41.30
C LEU A 8 20.01 4.22 40.50
N LEU A 9 20.20 3.90 39.21
CA LEU A 9 19.18 3.26 38.38
C LEU A 9 18.80 1.87 38.89
N GLN A 10 19.78 1.06 39.30
CA GLN A 10 19.53 -0.26 39.91
C GLN A 10 18.74 -0.17 41.22
N ASN A 11 18.92 0.93 41.97
CA ASN A 11 18.18 1.20 43.20
C ASN A 11 16.81 1.89 42.97
N GLY A 12 16.44 2.20 41.72
CA GLY A 12 15.21 2.94 41.39
C GLY A 12 15.25 4.43 41.77
N GLU A 13 16.44 5.00 42.03
CA GLU A 13 16.64 6.39 42.46
C GLU A 13 16.74 7.36 41.27
N PHE A 14 15.71 7.37 40.40
CA PHE A 14 15.74 8.07 39.10
C PHE A 14 16.01 9.58 39.19
N GLU A 15 15.43 10.30 40.16
CA GLU A 15 15.63 11.75 40.29
C GLU A 15 17.07 12.11 40.67
N LYS A 16 17.71 11.30 41.52
CA LYS A 16 19.14 11.49 41.81
C LYS A 16 19.98 11.17 40.58
N ALA A 17 19.64 10.11 39.83
CA ALA A 17 20.33 9.80 38.58
C ALA A 17 20.27 10.97 37.58
N LYS A 18 19.11 11.65 37.45
CA LYS A 18 18.95 12.85 36.60
C LYS A 18 19.84 14.02 37.07
N GLN A 19 19.91 14.28 38.38
CA GLN A 19 20.79 15.31 38.95
C GLN A 19 22.27 15.04 38.67
N TYR A 20 22.68 13.78 38.59
CA TYR A 20 24.04 13.41 38.19
C TYR A 20 24.23 13.56 36.68
N ALA A 21 23.25 13.17 35.86
CA ALA A 21 23.28 13.36 34.42
C ALA A 21 23.35 14.86 34.04
N ASP A 22 22.73 15.75 34.81
CA ASP A 22 22.77 17.19 34.59
C ASP A 22 24.16 17.81 34.71
N LYS A 23 25.09 17.12 35.40
CA LYS A 23 26.49 17.54 35.57
C LYS A 23 27.40 17.11 34.42
N ILE A 24 26.88 16.37 33.44
CA ILE A 24 27.64 15.98 32.24
C ILE A 24 27.81 17.21 31.34
N GLU A 25 29.06 17.56 31.03
CA GLU A 25 29.39 18.76 30.24
C GLU A 25 28.98 18.62 28.76
N SER A 26 29.22 17.44 28.17
CA SER A 26 28.83 17.15 26.79
C SER A 26 27.30 17.12 26.67
N THR A 27 26.75 18.00 25.84
CA THR A 27 25.30 18.13 25.66
C THR A 27 24.69 16.86 25.03
N VAL A 28 25.44 16.21 24.12
CA VAL A 28 25.04 14.96 23.49
C VAL A 28 24.98 13.83 24.53
N ASP A 29 26.06 13.65 25.30
CA ASP A 29 26.14 12.60 26.33
C ASP A 29 25.12 12.82 27.43
N LYS A 30 24.92 14.08 27.86
CA LYS A 30 23.90 14.45 28.85
C LYS A 30 22.51 14.00 28.38
N HIS A 31 22.13 14.35 27.16
CA HIS A 31 20.81 13.98 26.64
C HIS A 31 20.68 12.48 26.35
N ASN A 32 21.73 11.81 25.91
CA ASN A 32 21.76 10.35 25.78
C ASN A 32 21.54 9.67 27.15
N VAL A 33 22.27 10.08 28.19
CA VAL A 33 22.13 9.52 29.55
C VAL A 33 20.76 9.82 30.15
N LEU A 34 20.22 11.03 29.98
CA LEU A 34 18.85 11.35 30.40
C LEU A 34 17.83 10.45 29.69
N GLY A 35 18.00 10.22 28.39
CA GLY A 35 17.14 9.29 27.63
C GLY A 35 17.17 7.88 28.20
N ILE A 36 18.36 7.36 28.55
CA ILE A 36 18.52 6.05 29.21
C ILE A 36 17.79 6.02 30.56
N ILE A 37 17.91 7.07 31.36
CA ILE A 37 17.23 7.16 32.66
C ILE A 37 15.70 7.13 32.49
N PHE A 38 15.14 7.91 31.58
CA PHE A 38 13.70 7.91 31.31
C PHE A 38 13.20 6.58 30.74
N TYR A 39 14.01 5.93 29.91
CA TYR A 39 13.72 4.60 29.40
C TYR A 39 13.62 3.58 30.54
N GLN A 40 14.57 3.57 31.48
CA GLN A 40 14.53 2.70 32.67
C GLN A 40 13.36 3.03 33.61
N GLU A 41 12.89 4.28 33.62
CA GLU A 41 11.69 4.71 34.34
C GLU A 41 10.37 4.27 33.64
N GLY A 42 10.45 3.68 32.44
CA GLY A 42 9.29 3.29 31.62
C GLY A 42 8.63 4.45 30.86
N LYS A 43 9.24 5.65 30.88
CA LYS A 43 8.75 6.86 30.21
C LYS A 43 9.30 6.95 28.79
N LEU A 44 8.77 6.10 27.90
CA LEU A 44 9.29 5.94 26.54
C LEU A 44 9.26 7.23 25.70
N ASP A 45 8.24 8.08 25.84
CA ASP A 45 8.14 9.34 25.07
C ASP A 45 9.19 10.37 25.50
N ASP A 46 9.45 10.48 26.81
CA ASP A 46 10.50 11.35 27.33
C ASP A 46 11.89 10.85 26.91
N ALA A 47 12.09 9.53 26.93
CA ALA A 47 13.33 8.92 26.44
C ALA A 47 13.57 9.26 24.96
N LEU A 48 12.54 9.10 24.11
CA LEU A 48 12.58 9.43 22.68
C LEU A 48 12.94 10.90 22.46
N ASN A 49 12.32 11.81 23.21
CA ASN A 49 12.60 13.24 23.13
C ASN A 49 14.05 13.57 23.49
N HIS A 50 14.59 12.94 24.53
CA HIS A 50 15.98 13.17 24.95
C HIS A 50 17.00 12.59 23.96
N PHE A 51 16.78 11.37 23.46
CA PHE A 51 17.62 10.82 22.40
C PHE A 51 17.55 11.64 21.11
N LYS A 52 16.36 12.11 20.72
CA LYS A 52 16.21 13.01 19.57
C LYS A 52 17.02 14.29 19.75
N LYS A 53 16.97 14.92 20.93
CA LYS A 53 17.80 16.10 21.24
C LYS A 53 19.28 15.79 21.13
N ALA A 54 19.75 14.64 21.62
CA ALA A 54 21.14 14.23 21.46
C ALA A 54 21.53 14.16 19.96
N LEU A 55 20.66 13.59 19.12
CA LEU A 55 20.84 13.48 17.67
C LEU A 55 20.67 14.81 16.91
N GLU A 56 19.99 15.81 17.48
CA GLU A 56 19.97 17.18 16.94
C GLU A 56 21.33 17.87 17.10
N PHE A 57 22.08 17.54 18.16
CA PHE A 57 23.45 18.06 18.38
C PHE A 57 24.52 17.24 17.64
N ASP A 58 24.41 15.91 17.63
CA ASP A 58 25.28 15.02 16.85
C ASP A 58 24.44 13.92 16.18
N PRO A 59 24.08 14.10 14.90
CA PRO A 59 23.29 13.12 14.13
C PRO A 59 23.99 11.77 13.90
N THR A 60 25.27 11.66 14.25
CA THR A 60 26.12 10.48 14.01
C THR A 60 26.55 9.78 15.31
N HIS A 61 26.01 10.19 16.46
CA HIS A 61 26.39 9.62 17.75
C HIS A 61 25.87 8.18 17.91
N ASP A 62 26.76 7.20 17.82
CA ASP A 62 26.45 5.75 17.81
C ASP A 62 25.52 5.32 18.97
N ASP A 63 25.82 5.68 20.23
CA ASP A 63 25.00 5.26 21.38
C ASP A 63 23.59 5.87 21.35
N ALA A 64 23.47 7.14 20.95
CA ALA A 64 22.19 7.83 20.88
C ALA A 64 21.34 7.26 19.75
N LEU A 65 21.97 6.94 18.59
CA LEU A 65 21.32 6.24 17.48
C LEU A 65 20.80 4.88 17.91
N PHE A 66 21.61 4.08 18.61
CA PHE A 66 21.20 2.75 19.09
C PHE A 66 20.04 2.85 20.08
N ASN A 67 20.18 3.69 21.11
CA ASN A 67 19.15 3.84 22.13
C ASN A 67 17.84 4.40 21.56
N TYR A 68 17.92 5.39 20.67
CA TYR A 68 16.76 5.92 19.94
C TYR A 68 16.06 4.82 19.15
N SER A 69 16.83 4.02 18.40
CA SER A 69 16.31 2.93 17.59
C SER A 69 15.64 1.84 18.43
N LYS A 70 16.19 1.55 19.61
CA LYS A 70 15.60 0.59 20.56
C LYS A 70 14.23 1.05 21.05
N VAL A 71 14.10 2.31 21.45
CA VAL A 71 12.79 2.86 21.87
C VAL A 71 11.80 2.89 20.70
N LEU A 72 12.24 3.27 19.49
CA LEU A 72 11.42 3.22 18.29
C LEU A 72 10.90 1.80 18.01
N PHE A 73 11.75 0.78 18.17
CA PHE A 73 11.36 -0.62 18.02
C PHE A 73 10.28 -1.04 19.02
N GLU A 74 10.44 -0.68 20.30
CA GLU A 74 9.43 -0.98 21.35
C GLU A 74 8.10 -0.28 21.08
N LYS A 75 8.14 0.92 20.49
CA LYS A 75 6.95 1.64 20.01
C LYS A 75 6.42 1.11 18.66
N GLN A 76 6.95 0.00 18.17
CA GLN A 76 6.56 -0.67 16.91
C GLN A 76 6.81 0.17 15.64
N ASN A 77 7.71 1.15 15.72
CA ASN A 77 8.15 1.95 14.57
C ASN A 77 9.39 1.30 13.93
N TYR A 78 9.19 0.13 13.31
CA TYR A 78 10.27 -0.73 12.85
C TYR A 78 11.11 -0.15 11.72
N PHE A 79 10.48 0.57 10.78
CA PHE A 79 11.20 1.21 9.68
C PHE A 79 12.14 2.30 10.20
N GLU A 80 11.67 3.17 11.09
CA GLU A 80 12.51 4.22 11.68
C GLU A 80 13.62 3.62 12.53
N SER A 81 13.32 2.60 13.34
CA SER A 81 14.33 1.87 14.11
C SER A 81 15.44 1.31 13.20
N TRP A 82 15.06 0.59 12.13
CA TRP A 82 16.00 0.09 11.13
C TRP A 82 16.85 1.22 10.53
N ARG A 83 16.19 2.31 10.12
CA ARG A 83 16.82 3.46 9.46
C ARG A 83 17.97 4.03 10.28
N TYR A 84 17.75 4.33 11.55
CA TYR A 84 18.78 4.87 12.44
C TYR A 84 19.87 3.84 12.79
N LEU A 85 19.54 2.55 12.92
CA LEU A 85 20.56 1.49 13.12
C LEU A 85 21.53 1.39 11.95
N THR A 86 21.08 1.59 10.70
CA THR A 86 21.99 1.54 9.54
C THR A 86 23.04 2.65 9.56
N ARG A 87 22.76 3.78 10.23
CA ARG A 87 23.66 4.94 10.35
C ARG A 87 24.77 4.75 11.37
N ILE A 88 24.63 3.81 12.30
CA ILE A 88 25.65 3.50 13.31
C ILE A 88 26.95 3.08 12.62
N LYS A 89 28.05 3.75 12.97
CA LYS A 89 29.35 3.50 12.37
C LYS A 89 29.92 2.18 12.87
N ASN A 90 30.01 2.01 14.19
CA ASN A 90 30.56 0.79 14.79
C ASN A 90 29.43 -0.16 15.19
N LYS A 91 28.98 -0.99 14.24
CA LYS A 91 27.88 -1.92 14.47
C LYS A 91 28.34 -3.11 15.32
N SER A 92 27.87 -3.17 16.56
CA SER A 92 28.07 -4.32 17.45
C SER A 92 27.12 -5.48 17.10
N TRP A 93 27.26 -6.63 17.78
CA TRP A 93 26.33 -7.73 17.58
C TRP A 93 24.90 -7.34 17.98
N GLU A 94 24.71 -6.49 18.99
CA GLU A 94 23.41 -5.97 19.43
C GLU A 94 22.74 -5.11 18.36
N VAL A 95 23.52 -4.33 17.61
CA VAL A 95 23.03 -3.54 16.48
C VAL A 95 22.52 -4.46 15.38
N TYR A 96 23.28 -5.50 15.03
CA TYR A 96 22.85 -6.48 14.02
C TYR A 96 21.68 -7.33 14.50
N ASP A 97 21.61 -7.67 15.79
CA ASP A 97 20.46 -8.36 16.36
C ASP A 97 19.18 -7.52 16.19
N LEU A 98 19.22 -6.25 16.57
CA LEU A 98 18.06 -5.36 16.43
C LEU A 98 17.72 -5.06 14.96
N LEU A 99 18.72 -4.95 14.07
CA LEU A 99 18.48 -4.91 12.62
C LEU A 99 17.74 -6.17 12.15
N GLY A 100 18.13 -7.35 12.62
CA GLY A 100 17.43 -8.61 12.33
C GLY A 100 15.98 -8.60 12.83
N ASP A 101 15.75 -8.14 14.05
CA ASP A 101 14.41 -8.04 14.63
C ASP A 101 13.51 -7.05 13.85
N THR A 102 14.05 -5.90 13.42
CA THR A 102 13.30 -4.93 12.60
C THR A 102 12.86 -5.54 11.26
N GLN A 103 13.72 -6.36 10.63
CA GLN A 103 13.40 -7.02 9.37
C GLN A 103 12.40 -8.16 9.56
N LEU A 104 12.54 -8.92 10.66
CA LEU A 104 11.60 -9.99 11.00
C LEU A 104 10.18 -9.45 11.22
N ARG A 105 10.04 -8.31 11.93
CA ARG A 105 8.75 -7.63 12.13
C ARG A 105 8.15 -7.06 10.86
N GLN A 106 8.96 -6.87 9.81
CA GLN A 106 8.54 -6.42 8.49
C GLN A 106 8.40 -7.59 7.49
N ASN A 107 8.33 -8.84 7.98
CA ASN A 107 8.21 -10.07 7.18
C ASN A 107 9.37 -10.33 6.20
N ASN A 108 10.53 -9.74 6.44
CA ASN A 108 11.72 -9.90 5.61
C ASN A 108 12.66 -10.95 6.22
N SER A 109 12.25 -12.22 6.16
CA SER A 109 12.94 -13.31 6.85
C SER A 109 14.36 -13.57 6.36
N ALA A 110 14.65 -13.42 5.05
CA ALA A 110 15.99 -13.65 4.52
C ALA A 110 16.98 -12.59 5.04
N MET A 111 16.57 -11.32 5.09
CA MET A 111 17.37 -10.25 5.70
C MET A 111 17.49 -10.40 7.21
N ALA A 112 16.43 -10.80 7.91
CA ALA A 112 16.48 -11.01 9.35
C ALA A 112 17.57 -12.04 9.72
N ILE A 113 17.57 -13.20 9.06
CA ILE A 113 18.56 -14.25 9.28
C ILE A 113 19.96 -13.79 8.83
N HIS A 114 20.06 -13.03 7.74
CA HIS A 114 21.32 -12.44 7.31
C HIS A 114 21.94 -11.58 8.44
N TYR A 115 21.14 -10.72 9.08
CA TYR A 115 21.63 -9.89 10.17
C TYR A 115 21.94 -10.67 11.46
N TYR A 116 21.13 -11.66 11.82
CA TYR A 116 21.49 -12.54 12.93
C TYR A 116 22.81 -13.28 12.67
N GLY A 117 23.06 -13.72 11.43
CA GLY A 117 24.35 -14.29 11.03
C GLY A 117 25.50 -13.29 11.23
N LYS A 118 25.31 -12.03 10.83
CA LYS A 118 26.27 -10.95 11.09
C LYS A 118 26.50 -10.70 12.58
N ALA A 119 25.46 -10.77 13.40
CA ALA A 119 25.63 -10.71 14.86
C ALA A 119 26.50 -11.86 15.36
N CYS A 120 26.25 -13.10 14.91
CA CYS A 120 27.04 -14.28 15.30
C CYS A 120 28.51 -14.21 14.88
N GLU A 121 28.85 -13.49 13.79
CA GLU A 121 30.23 -13.22 13.38
C GLU A 121 30.98 -12.30 14.38
N LEU A 122 30.27 -11.60 15.28
CA LEU A 122 30.81 -10.54 16.15
C LEU A 122 30.86 -10.90 17.65
N ASN A 123 31.48 -12.04 18.02
CA ASN A 123 31.62 -12.50 19.42
C ASN A 123 30.31 -12.48 20.23
N ALA A 124 29.17 -12.68 19.56
CA ALA A 124 27.86 -12.65 20.19
C ALA A 124 27.68 -13.77 21.23
N PRO A 125 26.82 -13.56 22.25
CA PRO A 125 26.55 -14.56 23.26
C PRO A 125 25.84 -15.78 22.67
N GLU A 126 25.91 -16.92 23.37
CA GLU A 126 25.40 -18.19 22.87
C GLU A 126 23.89 -18.16 22.56
N GLN A 127 23.12 -17.35 23.31
CA GLN A 127 21.70 -17.11 23.06
C GLN A 127 21.45 -16.54 21.65
N MET A 128 22.36 -15.69 21.15
CA MET A 128 22.24 -15.11 19.81
C MET A 128 22.47 -16.17 18.73
N LYS A 129 23.41 -17.09 18.93
CA LYS A 129 23.62 -18.22 18.02
C LYS A 129 22.42 -19.16 17.99
N GLN A 130 21.82 -19.43 19.15
CA GLN A 130 20.57 -20.20 19.24
C GLN A 130 19.44 -19.51 18.48
N LYS A 131 19.23 -18.20 18.69
CA LYS A 131 18.24 -17.39 17.95
C LYS A 131 18.45 -17.47 16.43
N PHE A 132 19.69 -17.36 15.97
CA PHE A 132 20.04 -17.48 14.55
C PHE A 132 19.67 -18.87 13.98
N GLU A 133 20.11 -19.95 14.63
CA GLU A 133 19.84 -21.32 14.16
C GLU A 133 18.36 -21.67 14.20
N GLU A 134 17.63 -21.23 15.24
CA GLU A 134 16.18 -21.40 15.35
C GLU A 134 15.45 -20.67 14.22
N ALA A 135 15.78 -19.39 13.98
CA ALA A 135 15.19 -18.62 12.90
C ALA A 135 15.49 -19.24 11.53
N LYS A 136 16.74 -19.64 11.29
CA LYS A 136 17.16 -20.30 10.04
C LYS A 136 16.41 -21.61 9.81
N LYS A 137 16.25 -22.43 10.85
CA LYS A 137 15.49 -23.67 10.79
C LYS A 137 14.00 -23.41 10.54
N PHE A 138 13.42 -22.42 11.22
CA PHE A 138 12.00 -22.09 11.13
C PHE A 138 11.60 -21.58 9.74
N PHE A 139 12.42 -20.71 9.14
CA PHE A 139 12.14 -20.14 7.82
C PHE A 139 12.75 -20.93 6.65
N LYS A 140 13.40 -22.07 6.90
CA LYS A 140 13.99 -22.89 5.84
C LYS A 140 12.90 -23.36 4.87
N ARG A 141 13.19 -23.20 3.58
CA ARG A 141 12.41 -23.65 2.43
C ARG A 141 13.16 -24.81 1.76
N ASN A 142 12.41 -25.79 1.24
CA ASN A 142 12.99 -27.00 0.64
C ASN A 142 13.31 -26.81 -0.86
N GLU A 143 12.79 -25.74 -1.44
CA GLU A 143 12.91 -25.40 -2.84
C GLU A 143 14.35 -25.05 -3.21
N ARG A 144 14.82 -25.65 -4.31
CA ARG A 144 16.17 -25.43 -4.83
C ARG A 144 16.15 -24.35 -5.91
N LEU A 145 16.85 -23.25 -5.67
CA LEU A 145 16.90 -22.09 -6.55
C LEU A 145 18.28 -21.99 -7.21
N ALA A 146 18.33 -22.05 -8.55
CA ALA A 146 19.55 -21.83 -9.31
C ALA A 146 19.53 -20.50 -10.05
N PHE A 147 20.52 -19.64 -9.76
CA PHE A 147 20.77 -18.40 -10.49
C PHE A 147 21.76 -18.67 -11.62
N PHE A 148 21.38 -18.34 -12.84
CA PHE A 148 22.20 -18.44 -14.03
C PHE A 148 22.63 -17.05 -14.48
N CYS A 149 23.94 -16.85 -14.58
CA CYS A 149 24.53 -15.58 -15.01
C CYS A 149 25.76 -15.85 -15.89
N LEU A 150 26.03 -14.95 -16.83
CA LEU A 150 27.28 -14.99 -17.59
C LEU A 150 28.44 -14.41 -16.77
N PRO A 151 29.69 -14.87 -17.01
CA PRO A 151 30.88 -14.30 -16.38
C PRO A 151 31.00 -12.78 -16.58
N GLY A 152 31.24 -12.04 -15.50
CA GLY A 152 31.40 -10.59 -15.50
C GLY A 152 30.09 -9.79 -15.40
N LEU A 153 28.94 -10.46 -15.30
CA LEU A 153 27.62 -9.84 -15.13
C LEU A 153 26.97 -10.13 -13.76
N ASP A 154 27.73 -10.72 -12.84
CA ASP A 154 27.30 -11.25 -11.54
C ASP A 154 27.36 -10.23 -10.39
N ASN A 155 27.77 -8.99 -10.67
CA ASN A 155 27.95 -7.93 -9.67
C ASN A 155 26.66 -7.56 -8.89
N PHE A 156 25.48 -7.78 -9.49
CA PHE A 156 24.18 -7.43 -8.88
C PHE A 156 23.44 -8.60 -8.25
N ILE A 157 23.95 -9.84 -8.37
CA ILE A 157 23.22 -11.05 -7.97
C ILE A 157 23.88 -11.80 -6.81
N LYS A 158 25.18 -11.58 -6.55
CA LYS A 158 25.91 -12.26 -5.47
C LYS A 158 25.28 -12.04 -4.11
N ASP A 159 25.08 -10.79 -3.71
CA ASP A 159 24.50 -10.44 -2.41
C ASP A 159 23.08 -10.99 -2.27
N ILE A 160 22.27 -10.91 -3.34
CA ILE A 160 20.92 -11.48 -3.40
C ILE A 160 20.93 -13.00 -3.17
N ALA A 161 21.78 -13.71 -3.93
CA ALA A 161 21.91 -15.17 -3.82
C ALA A 161 22.41 -15.59 -2.43
N GLN A 162 23.37 -14.85 -1.86
CA GLN A 162 23.87 -15.10 -0.52
C GLN A 162 22.78 -14.88 0.54
N ILE A 163 22.04 -13.77 0.48
CA ILE A 163 21.00 -13.46 1.47
C ILE A 163 19.84 -14.46 1.39
N LEU A 164 19.37 -14.78 0.19
CA LEU A 164 18.31 -15.77 0.00
C LEU A 164 18.74 -17.18 0.42
N SER A 165 20.05 -17.48 0.44
CA SER A 165 20.56 -18.79 0.86
C SER A 165 20.32 -19.08 2.35
N ASN A 166 19.96 -18.05 3.12
CA ASN A 166 19.52 -18.21 4.50
C ASN A 166 18.19 -18.94 4.61
N ILE A 167 17.36 -18.90 3.58
CA ILE A 167 16.03 -19.52 3.57
C ILE A 167 15.85 -20.55 2.45
N TYR A 168 16.55 -20.44 1.32
CA TYR A 168 16.48 -21.40 0.20
C TYR A 168 17.78 -22.17 0.02
N GLU A 169 17.71 -23.36 -0.56
CA GLU A 169 18.91 -24.01 -1.08
C GLU A 169 19.29 -23.39 -2.43
N ILE A 170 20.45 -22.72 -2.50
CA ILE A 170 20.83 -21.91 -3.66
C ILE A 170 22.11 -22.39 -4.35
N LYS A 171 22.10 -22.33 -5.68
CA LYS A 171 23.31 -22.38 -6.52
C LYS A 171 23.40 -21.14 -7.39
N LEU A 172 24.47 -20.35 -7.23
CA LEU A 172 24.83 -19.31 -8.18
C LEU A 172 25.80 -19.88 -9.21
N VAL A 173 25.38 -19.92 -10.48
CA VAL A 173 26.10 -20.54 -11.59
C VAL A 173 26.52 -19.44 -12.56
N VAL A 174 27.79 -19.04 -12.45
CA VAL A 174 28.42 -18.04 -13.31
C VAL A 174 29.27 -18.76 -14.36
N THR A 175 28.73 -19.03 -15.54
CA THR A 175 29.40 -19.92 -16.51
C THR A 175 28.93 -19.71 -17.96
N THR A 176 29.73 -20.26 -18.88
CA THR A 176 29.35 -20.52 -20.28
C THR A 176 29.44 -22.02 -20.62
N ASP A 177 29.79 -22.89 -19.66
CA ASP A 177 29.88 -24.34 -19.89
C ASP A 177 28.49 -24.98 -19.83
N GLY A 178 28.04 -25.54 -20.96
CA GLY A 178 26.75 -26.21 -21.08
C GLY A 178 26.53 -27.38 -20.11
N ARG A 179 27.60 -28.06 -19.66
CA ARG A 179 27.48 -29.14 -18.65
C ARG A 179 27.09 -28.60 -17.29
N GLN A 180 27.76 -27.54 -16.84
CA GLN A 180 27.44 -26.88 -15.57
C GLN A 180 26.02 -26.29 -15.60
N ILE A 181 25.63 -25.71 -16.75
CA ILE A 181 24.26 -25.21 -16.95
C ILE A 181 23.25 -26.36 -16.79
N GLN A 182 23.47 -27.47 -17.49
CA GLN A 182 22.57 -28.63 -17.45
C GLN A 182 22.47 -29.25 -16.05
N GLU A 183 23.60 -29.44 -15.36
CA GLU A 183 23.65 -30.03 -14.02
C GLU A 183 22.87 -29.18 -13.00
N ALA A 184 23.10 -27.86 -12.99
CA ALA A 184 22.39 -26.97 -12.10
C ALA A 184 20.91 -26.85 -12.46
N TYR A 185 20.58 -26.81 -13.76
CA TYR A 185 19.20 -26.75 -14.23
C TYR A 185 18.42 -28.00 -13.81
N ASN A 186 19.03 -29.17 -13.95
CA ASN A 186 18.43 -30.43 -13.50
C ASN A 186 18.19 -30.45 -12.00
N TRP A 187 19.13 -29.93 -11.22
CA TRP A 187 19.04 -29.84 -9.76
C TRP A 187 17.97 -28.85 -9.26
N ALA A 188 17.73 -27.76 -9.98
CA ALA A 188 16.88 -26.66 -9.51
C ALA A 188 15.38 -26.94 -9.67
N ASP A 189 14.58 -26.51 -8.70
CA ASP A 189 13.12 -26.43 -8.80
C ASP A 189 12.71 -25.05 -9.37
N ILE A 190 13.48 -24.01 -9.02
CA ILE A 190 13.33 -22.64 -9.49
C ILE A 190 14.59 -22.22 -10.25
N VAL A 191 14.43 -21.74 -11.47
CA VAL A 191 15.49 -21.30 -12.37
C VAL A 191 15.40 -19.78 -12.51
N TRP A 192 16.42 -19.08 -12.07
CA TRP A 192 16.52 -17.64 -12.22
C TRP A 192 17.52 -17.30 -13.33
N LEU A 193 17.03 -16.67 -14.39
CA LEU A 193 17.83 -16.18 -15.49
C LEU A 193 18.17 -14.70 -15.23
N GLU A 194 19.40 -14.45 -14.79
CA GLU A 194 19.88 -13.07 -14.62
C GLU A 194 20.24 -12.54 -16.02
N TRP A 195 19.57 -11.45 -16.41
CA TRP A 195 19.61 -10.81 -17.74
C TRP A 195 18.88 -11.57 -18.87
N ALA A 196 18.24 -10.81 -19.78
CA ALA A 196 17.72 -11.35 -21.04
C ALA A 196 18.81 -11.34 -22.13
N ASN A 197 19.64 -12.37 -22.16
CA ASN A 197 20.81 -12.49 -23.04
C ASN A 197 20.93 -13.92 -23.63
N GLU A 198 22.09 -14.24 -24.21
CA GLU A 198 22.40 -15.55 -24.81
C GLU A 198 22.23 -16.73 -23.86
N LEU A 199 22.44 -16.57 -22.56
CA LEU A 199 22.24 -17.65 -21.58
C LEU A 199 20.75 -17.96 -21.40
N ALA A 200 19.92 -16.93 -21.35
CA ALA A 200 18.47 -17.08 -21.33
C ALA A 200 17.96 -17.74 -22.63
N ILE A 201 18.52 -17.36 -23.79
CA ILE A 201 18.23 -18.01 -25.09
C ILE A 201 18.62 -19.48 -25.04
N GLU A 202 19.82 -19.80 -24.56
CA GLU A 202 20.32 -21.18 -24.53
C GLU A 202 19.46 -22.08 -23.64
N ILE A 203 19.18 -21.65 -22.41
CA ILE A 203 18.37 -22.42 -21.47
C ILE A 203 16.94 -22.58 -21.99
N THR A 204 16.31 -21.49 -22.43
CA THR A 204 14.91 -21.54 -22.89
C THR A 204 14.76 -22.27 -24.23
N ASN A 205 15.78 -22.35 -25.09
CA ASN A 205 15.69 -23.12 -26.34
C ASN A 205 16.10 -24.58 -26.19
N LYS A 206 17.16 -24.89 -25.44
CA LYS A 206 17.74 -26.25 -25.40
C LYS A 206 17.18 -27.12 -24.28
N LEU A 207 16.78 -26.53 -23.15
CA LEU A 207 16.40 -27.30 -21.97
C LEU A 207 14.86 -27.43 -21.84
N PRO A 208 14.35 -28.61 -21.45
CA PRO A 208 12.91 -28.79 -21.25
C PRO A 208 12.47 -28.07 -19.97
N LYS A 209 11.28 -27.41 -19.98
CA LYS A 209 10.75 -26.73 -18.78
C LYS A 209 10.58 -27.70 -17.60
N ALA A 210 10.17 -28.95 -17.87
CA ALA A 210 10.15 -30.06 -16.91
C ALA A 210 9.50 -29.71 -15.55
N GLY A 211 8.43 -28.91 -15.55
CA GLY A 211 7.72 -28.48 -14.34
C GLY A 211 8.43 -27.42 -13.49
N LYS A 212 9.64 -27.00 -13.88
CA LYS A 212 10.43 -25.98 -13.18
C LYS A 212 9.80 -24.59 -13.35
N LYS A 213 9.94 -23.75 -12.33
CA LYS A 213 9.55 -22.34 -12.37
C LYS A 213 10.71 -21.51 -12.88
N ILE A 214 10.51 -20.75 -13.95
CA ILE A 214 11.57 -19.96 -14.58
C ILE A 214 11.28 -18.48 -14.44
N LEU A 215 12.17 -17.75 -13.74
CA LEU A 215 12.17 -16.29 -13.69
C LEU A 215 13.21 -15.73 -14.64
N CYS A 216 12.95 -14.55 -15.19
CA CYS A 216 13.97 -13.77 -15.87
C CYS A 216 14.01 -12.34 -15.33
N ARG A 217 15.19 -11.86 -14.94
CA ARG A 217 15.39 -10.48 -14.48
C ARG A 217 16.03 -9.64 -15.57
N LEU A 218 15.34 -8.58 -15.99
CA LEU A 218 15.74 -7.71 -17.09
C LEU A 218 16.29 -6.37 -16.60
N HIS A 219 17.35 -5.94 -17.30
CA HIS A 219 18.06 -4.69 -17.05
C HIS A 219 18.14 -3.84 -18.33
N GLY A 220 18.33 -2.52 -18.14
CA GLY A 220 18.27 -1.45 -19.15
C GLY A 220 18.65 -1.83 -20.59
N TYR A 221 19.94 -2.04 -20.87
CA TYR A 221 20.43 -2.21 -22.24
C TYR A 221 19.78 -3.37 -23.02
N LYS A 222 19.30 -4.41 -22.34
CA LYS A 222 18.74 -5.60 -22.99
C LYS A 222 17.33 -5.36 -23.52
N SER A 223 16.61 -4.38 -22.97
CA SER A 223 15.28 -3.97 -23.46
C SER A 223 15.30 -3.44 -24.90
N LEU A 224 16.47 -3.00 -25.39
CA LEU A 224 16.68 -2.49 -26.75
C LEU A 224 17.22 -3.56 -27.72
N ARG A 225 17.53 -4.77 -27.22
CA ARG A 225 18.16 -5.85 -28.00
C ARG A 225 17.11 -6.81 -28.54
N LEU A 226 16.50 -6.42 -29.67
CA LEU A 226 15.50 -7.22 -30.38
C LEU A 226 15.98 -8.63 -30.73
N ASP A 227 17.26 -8.79 -31.02
CA ASP A 227 17.88 -10.09 -31.28
C ASP A 227 17.82 -11.02 -30.07
N PHE A 228 17.99 -10.50 -28.85
CA PHE A 228 17.83 -11.32 -27.65
C PHE A 228 16.36 -11.56 -27.33
N LEU A 229 15.56 -10.49 -27.30
CA LEU A 229 14.14 -10.58 -26.93
C LEU A 229 13.34 -11.50 -27.87
N LYS A 230 13.63 -11.53 -29.18
CA LYS A 230 12.91 -12.40 -30.13
C LYS A 230 13.31 -13.88 -30.04
N ASN A 231 14.50 -14.18 -29.55
CA ASN A 231 15.05 -15.54 -29.54
C ASN A 231 14.85 -16.28 -28.20
N ILE A 232 14.47 -15.58 -27.13
CA ILE A 232 14.06 -16.19 -25.87
C ILE A 232 12.67 -16.83 -26.03
N LYS A 233 12.49 -18.07 -25.55
CA LYS A 233 11.18 -18.73 -25.49
C LYS A 233 10.41 -18.26 -24.26
N TRP A 234 9.77 -17.10 -24.41
CA TRP A 234 9.00 -16.43 -23.36
C TRP A 234 7.85 -17.29 -22.80
N ASP A 235 7.32 -18.22 -23.58
CA ASP A 235 6.35 -19.23 -23.13
C ASP A 235 6.88 -20.17 -22.03
N LYS A 236 8.21 -20.31 -21.91
CA LYS A 236 8.82 -21.09 -20.82
C LYS A 236 9.01 -20.28 -19.54
N ILE A 237 8.96 -18.96 -19.59
CA ILE A 237 9.21 -18.06 -18.45
C ILE A 237 7.89 -17.82 -17.69
N ASP A 238 7.93 -18.02 -16.39
CA ASP A 238 6.78 -17.88 -15.48
C ASP A 238 6.65 -16.47 -14.90
N HIS A 239 7.75 -15.73 -14.77
CA HIS A 239 7.74 -14.35 -14.25
C HIS A 239 8.91 -13.52 -14.78
N VAL A 240 8.67 -12.22 -14.98
CA VAL A 240 9.70 -11.26 -15.38
C VAL A 240 9.88 -10.18 -14.33
N ILE A 241 11.12 -9.96 -13.90
CA ILE A 241 11.48 -8.89 -12.96
C ILE A 241 12.14 -7.76 -13.76
N PHE A 242 11.61 -6.55 -13.65
CA PHE A 242 12.19 -5.36 -14.26
C PHE A 242 12.87 -4.48 -13.21
N VAL A 243 14.05 -3.94 -13.53
CA VAL A 243 14.78 -3.06 -12.59
C VAL A 243 14.39 -1.59 -12.66
N ALA A 244 13.61 -1.18 -13.66
CA ALA A 244 13.07 0.17 -13.80
C ALA A 244 11.87 0.20 -14.76
N GLU A 245 11.01 1.22 -14.65
CA GLU A 245 9.74 1.32 -15.37
C GLU A 245 9.97 1.53 -16.88
N ASN A 246 10.94 2.35 -17.25
CA ASN A 246 11.36 2.51 -18.63
C ASN A 246 11.84 1.20 -19.29
N VAL A 247 12.51 0.31 -18.55
CA VAL A 247 12.95 -1.00 -19.04
C VAL A 247 11.74 -1.86 -19.36
N LEU A 248 10.72 -1.84 -18.49
CA LEU A 248 9.45 -2.50 -18.74
C LEU A 248 8.77 -1.95 -20.00
N LYS A 249 8.57 -0.63 -20.09
CA LYS A 249 7.91 0.03 -21.24
C LYS A 249 8.61 -0.32 -22.55
N THR A 250 9.92 -0.07 -22.61
CA THR A 250 10.76 -0.33 -23.79
C THR A 250 10.77 -1.81 -24.16
N THR A 251 10.81 -2.72 -23.17
CA THR A 251 10.78 -4.16 -23.44
C THR A 251 9.45 -4.61 -24.03
N ILE A 252 8.33 -4.10 -23.52
CA ILE A 252 6.98 -4.46 -24.02
C ILE A 252 6.76 -3.91 -25.42
N GLU A 253 7.23 -2.69 -25.71
CA GLU A 253 7.20 -2.10 -27.05
C GLU A 253 8.00 -2.96 -28.06
N ASN A 254 9.16 -3.45 -27.64
CA ASN A 254 10.06 -4.24 -28.48
C ASN A 254 9.69 -5.74 -28.56
N CYS A 255 8.94 -6.26 -27.60
CA CYS A 255 8.51 -7.67 -27.56
C CYS A 255 7.17 -7.84 -26.84
N SER A 256 6.08 -7.85 -27.61
CA SER A 256 4.71 -7.95 -27.10
C SER A 256 4.38 -9.26 -26.38
N GLN A 257 5.15 -10.33 -26.59
CA GLN A 257 4.95 -11.62 -25.92
C GLN A 257 5.10 -11.50 -24.40
N ILE A 258 5.98 -10.61 -23.93
CA ILE A 258 6.29 -10.40 -22.52
C ILE A 258 5.11 -9.76 -21.78
N LYS A 259 4.24 -9.03 -22.49
CA LYS A 259 3.05 -8.38 -21.92
C LYS A 259 2.14 -9.35 -21.15
N PHE A 260 2.12 -10.62 -21.54
CA PHE A 260 1.24 -11.63 -20.98
C PHE A 260 1.88 -12.44 -19.82
N ILE A 261 3.16 -12.24 -19.57
CA ILE A 261 3.89 -12.89 -18.48
C ILE A 261 3.74 -12.02 -17.22
N PRO A 262 3.57 -12.63 -16.03
CA PRO A 262 3.64 -11.92 -14.76
C PRO A 262 4.88 -11.01 -14.66
N GLN A 263 4.71 -9.81 -14.11
CA GLN A 263 5.76 -8.79 -14.05
C GLN A 263 5.86 -8.21 -12.65
N SER A 264 7.08 -7.93 -12.19
CA SER A 264 7.34 -7.13 -10.99
C SER A 264 8.41 -6.07 -11.25
N LEU A 265 8.28 -4.93 -10.57
CA LEU A 265 9.27 -3.86 -10.61
C LEU A 265 10.12 -3.93 -9.34
N VAL A 266 11.40 -4.26 -9.48
CA VAL A 266 12.34 -4.44 -8.37
C VAL A 266 13.65 -3.71 -8.67
N TRP A 267 13.75 -2.50 -8.11
CA TRP A 267 14.93 -1.65 -8.24
C TRP A 267 16.14 -2.26 -7.53
N ASN A 268 17.35 -1.85 -7.94
CA ASN A 268 18.56 -2.23 -7.23
C ASN A 268 18.61 -1.53 -5.88
N GLY A 269 18.91 -2.28 -4.82
CA GLY A 269 19.08 -1.77 -3.48
C GLY A 269 20.56 -1.55 -3.13
N ILE A 270 20.79 -0.65 -2.18
CA ILE A 270 22.08 -0.34 -1.58
C ILE A 270 22.15 -0.99 -0.20
N ASP A 271 23.24 -1.68 0.07
CA ASP A 271 23.54 -2.17 1.41
C ASP A 271 24.02 -1.00 2.29
N LEU A 272 23.06 -0.37 2.96
CA LEU A 272 23.28 0.80 3.79
C LEU A 272 24.15 0.52 5.03
N THR A 273 24.41 -0.76 5.35
CA THR A 273 25.30 -1.14 6.44
C THR A 273 26.78 -1.00 6.07
N LYS A 274 27.11 -1.02 4.77
CA LYS A 274 28.46 -0.85 4.22
C LYS A 274 28.89 0.62 4.07
N PHE A 275 27.94 1.56 4.06
CA PHE A 275 28.22 2.98 3.83
C PHE A 275 28.03 3.81 5.10
N THR A 276 29.14 4.34 5.61
CA THR A 276 29.18 5.17 6.82
C THR A 276 28.58 6.53 6.52
N PHE A 277 27.46 6.83 7.18
CA PHE A 277 26.83 8.13 7.09
C PHE A 277 27.65 9.19 7.84
N LYS A 278 27.80 10.37 7.22
CA LYS A 278 28.43 11.56 7.85
C LYS A 278 27.68 12.82 7.45
N ILE A 279 27.63 13.77 8.38
CA ILE A 279 27.30 15.15 8.05
C ILE A 279 28.50 15.76 7.33
N ARG A 280 28.24 16.37 6.17
CA ARG A 280 29.25 16.98 5.30
C ARG A 280 28.88 18.42 5.01
N GLU A 281 29.91 19.20 4.72
CA GLU A 281 29.79 20.59 4.28
C GLU A 281 30.07 20.70 2.77
N PRO A 282 29.63 21.80 2.13
CA PRO A 282 30.09 22.16 0.79
C PRO A 282 31.62 22.12 0.70
N GLY A 283 32.14 21.65 -0.44
CA GLY A 283 33.59 21.58 -0.62
C GLY A 283 34.01 21.27 -2.06
N PRO A 284 35.30 21.43 -2.35
CA PRO A 284 35.82 21.46 -3.70
C PRO A 284 36.05 20.07 -4.32
N ASN A 285 35.94 18.99 -3.54
CA ASN A 285 36.26 17.64 -3.99
C ASN A 285 35.05 16.99 -4.66
N ILE A 286 35.04 17.01 -5.98
CA ILE A 286 33.98 16.46 -6.83
C ILE A 286 34.39 15.07 -7.27
N VAL A 287 33.48 14.10 -7.22
CA VAL A 287 33.74 12.73 -7.63
C VAL A 287 32.77 12.27 -8.71
N PHE A 288 33.30 11.48 -9.65
CA PHE A 288 32.53 10.66 -10.58
C PHE A 288 33.01 9.22 -10.40
N VAL A 289 32.10 8.27 -10.18
CA VAL A 289 32.41 6.84 -10.15
C VAL A 289 31.68 6.11 -11.28
N GLY A 290 32.44 5.68 -12.29
CA GLY A 290 31.97 4.92 -13.43
C GLY A 290 33.00 4.81 -14.56
N HIS A 291 32.82 3.84 -15.45
CA HIS A 291 33.73 3.61 -16.57
C HIS A 291 33.97 4.88 -17.41
N PHE A 292 35.22 5.11 -17.81
CA PHE A 292 35.56 6.26 -18.64
C PHE A 292 35.22 5.95 -20.10
N ASN A 293 34.05 6.41 -20.56
CA ASN A 293 33.55 6.24 -21.92
C ASN A 293 32.53 7.33 -22.28
N TYR A 294 32.11 7.35 -23.56
CA TYR A 294 31.15 8.35 -24.07
C TYR A 294 29.81 8.38 -23.32
N LYS A 295 29.32 7.25 -22.76
CA LYS A 295 28.02 7.21 -22.05
C LYS A 295 28.05 7.99 -20.74
N LYS A 296 29.23 8.09 -20.11
CA LYS A 296 29.46 8.87 -18.89
C LYS A 296 29.79 10.34 -19.16
N ASN A 297 29.99 10.69 -20.44
CA ASN A 297 30.18 12.05 -20.94
C ASN A 297 31.25 12.87 -20.20
N PRO A 298 32.51 12.42 -20.18
CA PRO A 298 33.59 13.12 -19.47
C PRO A 298 33.90 14.51 -20.06
N VAL A 299 33.53 14.76 -21.32
CA VAL A 299 33.66 16.09 -21.95
C VAL A 299 32.82 17.12 -21.22
N PHE A 300 31.57 16.78 -20.89
CA PHE A 300 30.67 17.67 -20.19
C PHE A 300 31.15 17.95 -18.76
N ALA A 301 31.64 16.92 -18.06
CA ALA A 301 32.24 17.07 -16.74
C ALA A 301 33.46 18.01 -16.76
N THR A 302 34.26 17.92 -17.83
CA THR A 302 35.46 18.76 -18.02
C THR A 302 35.11 20.24 -18.22
N GLN A 303 34.01 20.53 -18.93
CA GLN A 303 33.54 21.91 -19.09
C GLN A 303 32.98 22.49 -17.80
N ILE A 304 32.24 21.69 -17.02
CA ILE A 304 31.76 22.07 -15.68
C ILE A 304 32.95 22.35 -14.76
N LEU A 305 33.95 21.45 -14.72
CA LEU A 305 35.18 21.65 -13.95
C LEU A 305 35.89 22.96 -14.31
N LYS A 306 35.98 23.29 -15.61
CA LYS A 306 36.59 24.56 -16.04
C LYS A 306 35.86 25.76 -15.45
N LYS A 307 34.53 25.83 -15.57
CA LYS A 307 33.76 26.93 -14.97
C LYS A 307 33.93 27.01 -13.45
N LEU A 308 33.99 25.88 -12.77
CA LEU A 308 34.19 25.84 -11.31
C LEU A 308 35.58 26.35 -10.91
N THR A 309 36.62 25.94 -11.63
CA THR A 309 38.00 26.38 -11.39
C THR A 309 38.24 27.86 -11.70
N ASP A 310 37.43 28.45 -12.59
CA ASP A 310 37.41 29.89 -12.83
C ASP A 310 36.77 30.67 -11.66
N ILE A 311 35.87 30.02 -10.89
CA ILE A 311 35.22 30.59 -9.69
C ILE A 311 36.12 30.41 -8.47
N ASP A 312 36.59 29.19 -8.22
CA ASP A 312 37.51 28.84 -7.15
C ASP A 312 38.54 27.81 -7.65
N PRO A 313 39.85 28.15 -7.68
CA PRO A 313 40.89 27.26 -8.18
C PRO A 313 41.08 25.98 -7.35
N ASN A 314 40.44 25.85 -6.19
CA ASN A 314 40.52 24.64 -5.35
C ASN A 314 39.69 23.48 -5.88
N TYR A 315 38.68 23.70 -6.72
CA TYR A 315 37.84 22.63 -7.27
C TYR A 315 38.67 21.57 -8.00
N SER A 316 38.41 20.30 -7.67
CA SER A 316 39.07 19.15 -8.30
C SER A 316 38.04 18.05 -8.61
N LEU A 317 38.17 17.42 -9.78
CA LEU A 317 37.34 16.30 -10.21
C LEU A 317 38.13 14.99 -10.16
N PHE A 318 37.67 14.07 -9.33
CA PHE A 318 38.20 12.73 -9.15
C PHE A 318 37.34 11.72 -9.91
N TRP A 319 37.91 11.07 -10.91
CA TRP A 319 37.24 10.11 -11.76
C TRP A 319 37.73 8.69 -11.47
N ALA A 320 36.86 7.88 -10.88
CA ALA A 320 37.11 6.46 -10.63
C ALA A 320 36.38 5.59 -11.67
N GLY A 321 37.07 4.61 -12.24
CA GLY A 321 36.50 3.60 -13.13
C GLY A 321 37.51 3.06 -14.15
N GLN A 322 37.15 1.98 -14.83
CA GLN A 322 37.99 1.42 -15.89
C GLN A 322 37.95 2.30 -17.15
N MET A 323 39.10 2.51 -17.78
CA MET A 323 39.22 3.11 -19.11
C MET A 323 38.60 2.19 -20.16
N GLN A 324 37.58 2.67 -20.89
CA GLN A 324 36.93 1.90 -21.96
C GLN A 324 36.96 2.62 -23.32
N ASP A 325 37.31 3.90 -23.34
CA ASP A 325 37.42 4.68 -24.57
C ASP A 325 38.71 5.52 -24.58
N GLU A 326 39.74 5.01 -25.25
CA GLU A 326 41.05 5.67 -25.35
C GLU A 326 40.97 6.99 -26.12
N ARG A 327 40.12 7.09 -27.14
CA ARG A 327 39.96 8.32 -27.93
C ARG A 327 39.37 9.42 -27.07
N MET A 328 38.34 9.10 -26.30
CA MET A 328 37.74 10.02 -25.34
C MET A 328 38.77 10.50 -24.31
N TYR A 329 39.58 9.58 -23.78
CA TYR A 329 40.59 9.93 -22.78
C TYR A 329 41.68 10.85 -23.34
N ARG A 330 42.17 10.57 -24.55
CA ARG A 330 43.14 11.43 -25.25
C ARG A 330 42.57 12.82 -25.48
N TYR A 331 41.30 12.92 -25.91
CA TYR A 331 40.63 14.20 -26.11
C TYR A 331 40.47 14.98 -24.80
N VAL A 332 39.96 14.34 -23.75
CA VAL A 332 39.78 14.96 -22.43
C VAL A 332 41.13 15.42 -21.87
N SER A 333 42.18 14.59 -21.96
CA SER A 333 43.53 14.96 -21.53
C SER A 333 44.05 16.17 -22.31
N TYR A 334 43.89 16.19 -23.64
CA TYR A 334 44.30 17.31 -24.49
C TYR A 334 43.57 18.60 -24.14
N ILE A 335 42.24 18.56 -23.97
CA ILE A 335 41.47 19.78 -23.71
C ILE A 335 41.73 20.32 -22.29
N LEU A 336 41.95 19.45 -21.30
CA LEU A 336 42.37 19.85 -19.96
C LEU A 336 43.72 20.58 -19.97
N GLU A 337 44.69 20.13 -20.79
CA GLU A 337 45.96 20.85 -20.99
C GLU A 337 45.74 22.23 -21.62
N LYS A 338 44.90 22.32 -22.64
CA LYS A 338 44.62 23.58 -23.33
C LYS A 338 43.86 24.59 -22.48
N MET A 339 43.09 24.13 -21.50
CA MET A 339 42.41 24.97 -20.53
C MET A 339 43.24 25.23 -19.27
N GLU A 340 44.47 24.69 -19.19
CA GLU A 340 45.40 24.84 -18.06
C GLU A 340 44.83 24.34 -16.72
N ILE A 341 44.02 23.27 -16.75
CA ILE A 341 43.38 22.66 -15.56
C ILE A 341 43.62 21.15 -15.44
N LYS A 342 44.67 20.63 -16.10
CA LYS A 342 44.98 19.19 -16.08
C LYS A 342 45.24 18.65 -14.69
N ASP A 343 45.89 19.43 -13.82
CA ASP A 343 46.16 19.09 -12.43
C ASP A 343 44.88 19.02 -11.57
N LYS A 344 43.76 19.59 -12.03
CA LYS A 344 42.45 19.58 -11.37
C LYS A 344 41.61 18.35 -11.71
N PHE A 345 42.02 17.54 -12.69
CA PHE A 345 41.34 16.31 -13.07
C PHE A 345 42.22 15.10 -12.73
N LYS A 346 41.73 14.23 -11.85
CA LYS A 346 42.45 13.02 -11.43
C LYS A 346 41.70 11.77 -11.91
N PHE A 347 42.34 10.96 -12.74
CA PHE A 347 41.83 9.64 -13.13
C PHE A 347 42.44 8.55 -12.25
N ASP A 348 41.66 8.04 -11.30
CA ASP A 348 42.14 7.10 -10.27
C ASP A 348 41.98 5.62 -10.66
N GLY A 349 41.39 5.33 -11.82
CA GLY A 349 41.21 3.97 -12.31
C GLY A 349 40.18 3.17 -11.50
N PHE A 350 40.23 1.84 -11.57
CA PHE A 350 39.26 0.97 -10.88
C PHE A 350 39.47 0.95 -9.37
N ILE A 351 38.41 1.28 -8.62
CA ILE A 351 38.40 1.32 -7.16
C ILE A 351 37.74 0.07 -6.60
N LYS A 352 38.42 -0.64 -5.69
CA LYS A 352 37.88 -1.83 -5.02
C LYS A 352 36.99 -1.48 -3.83
N ASN A 353 37.42 -0.52 -3.00
CA ASN A 353 36.65 -0.06 -1.85
C ASN A 353 36.11 1.35 -2.12
N VAL A 354 34.88 1.42 -2.61
CA VAL A 354 34.20 2.68 -2.93
C VAL A 354 33.88 3.46 -1.66
N GLU A 355 33.56 2.78 -0.55
CA GLU A 355 33.27 3.41 0.74
C GLU A 355 34.43 4.29 1.23
N ASP A 356 35.66 3.76 1.22
CA ASP A 356 36.85 4.51 1.63
C ASP A 356 37.19 5.64 0.64
N TYR A 357 37.01 5.39 -0.65
CA TYR A 357 37.37 6.35 -1.70
C TYR A 357 36.48 7.60 -1.71
N LEU A 358 35.23 7.46 -1.28
CA LEU A 358 34.27 8.54 -1.16
C LEU A 358 34.46 9.37 0.12
N GLU A 359 35.36 8.97 1.02
CA GLU A 359 35.42 9.51 2.37
C GLU A 359 35.73 11.01 2.42
N ASP A 360 36.62 11.50 1.56
CA ASP A 360 37.09 12.88 1.44
C ASP A 360 36.35 13.69 0.36
N LYS A 361 35.23 13.18 -0.17
CA LYS A 361 34.48 13.80 -1.28
C LYS A 361 33.26 14.58 -0.78
N ASN A 362 32.89 15.65 -1.48
CA ASN A 362 31.76 16.51 -1.13
C ASN A 362 30.60 16.39 -2.11
N ILE A 363 30.89 16.20 -3.41
CA ILE A 363 29.89 16.25 -4.46
C ILE A 363 30.05 15.06 -5.38
N PHE A 364 28.95 14.37 -5.67
CA PHE A 364 28.90 13.38 -6.73
C PHE A 364 28.34 14.04 -7.99
N LEU A 365 29.20 14.27 -8.99
CA LEU A 365 28.79 14.82 -10.28
C LEU A 365 28.54 13.66 -11.25
N SER A 366 27.29 13.46 -11.66
CA SER A 366 26.94 12.54 -12.74
C SER A 366 26.62 13.33 -14.00
N THR A 367 27.49 13.26 -15.00
CA THR A 367 27.28 13.82 -16.35
C THR A 367 26.76 12.81 -17.36
N SER A 368 26.40 11.61 -16.92
CA SER A 368 26.00 10.51 -17.79
C SER A 368 24.88 10.92 -18.76
N ILE A 369 24.93 10.38 -19.97
CA ILE A 369 23.84 10.49 -20.98
C ILE A 369 22.84 9.35 -20.78
N HIS A 370 23.27 8.26 -20.16
CA HIS A 370 22.45 7.11 -19.86
C HIS A 370 22.97 6.40 -18.60
N GLU A 371 22.09 6.20 -17.62
CA GLU A 371 22.31 5.33 -16.47
C GLU A 371 21.27 4.20 -16.43
N GLY A 372 21.59 3.14 -15.69
CA GLY A 372 20.55 2.23 -15.20
C GLY A 372 19.82 2.90 -14.05
N TYR A 373 20.11 2.46 -12.83
CA TYR A 373 19.59 3.08 -11.61
C TYR A 373 20.60 4.02 -10.91
N GLY A 374 21.81 4.17 -11.47
CA GLY A 374 22.83 5.05 -10.89
C GLY A 374 23.33 4.62 -9.50
N VAL A 375 23.72 3.34 -9.33
CA VAL A 375 24.15 2.78 -8.02
C VAL A 375 25.22 3.64 -7.35
N ALA A 376 26.25 4.07 -8.07
CA ALA A 376 27.31 4.92 -7.52
C ALA A 376 26.81 6.28 -6.98
N ILE A 377 25.76 6.85 -7.58
CA ILE A 377 25.11 8.07 -7.09
C ILE A 377 24.49 7.78 -5.72
N LEU A 378 23.75 6.68 -5.60
CA LEU A 378 23.08 6.27 -4.36
C LEU A 378 24.09 5.88 -3.27
N GLU A 379 25.20 5.23 -3.61
CA GLU A 379 26.31 4.95 -2.69
C GLU A 379 26.88 6.25 -2.10
N ALA A 380 27.10 7.27 -2.93
CA ALA A 380 27.56 8.57 -2.48
C ALA A 380 26.52 9.28 -1.59
N MET A 381 25.25 9.30 -2.01
CA MET A 381 24.16 9.85 -1.22
C MET A 381 24.03 9.16 0.15
N SER A 382 24.29 7.84 0.21
CA SER A 382 24.30 7.07 1.47
C SER A 382 25.37 7.53 2.46
N LYS A 383 26.47 8.14 1.99
CA LYS A 383 27.50 8.76 2.83
C LYS A 383 27.24 10.24 3.13
N GLY A 384 26.09 10.77 2.72
CA GLY A 384 25.74 12.19 2.86
C GLY A 384 26.41 13.11 1.82
N ILE A 385 26.85 12.57 0.68
CA ILE A 385 27.47 13.33 -0.42
C ILE A 385 26.38 13.92 -1.31
N LYS A 386 26.53 15.20 -1.69
CA LYS A 386 25.54 15.91 -2.52
C LYS A 386 25.48 15.33 -3.93
N PRO A 387 24.31 14.89 -4.41
CA PRO A 387 24.13 14.48 -5.80
C PRO A 387 23.94 15.71 -6.71
N VAL A 388 24.66 15.75 -7.83
CA VAL A 388 24.45 16.70 -8.93
C VAL A 388 24.37 15.89 -10.22
N ILE A 389 23.16 15.69 -10.74
CA ILE A 389 22.84 14.64 -11.69
C ILE A 389 22.36 15.27 -12.99
N HIS A 390 23.01 14.97 -14.11
CA HIS A 390 22.55 15.40 -15.42
C HIS A 390 21.19 14.74 -15.74
N ASN A 391 20.29 15.47 -16.40
CA ASN A 391 18.99 14.97 -16.84
C ASN A 391 19.12 13.97 -18.00
N PHE A 392 19.75 12.83 -17.72
CA PHE A 392 19.81 11.71 -18.64
C PHE A 392 18.40 11.14 -18.86
N TYR A 393 18.24 10.41 -19.96
CA TYR A 393 16.96 9.76 -20.27
C TYR A 393 16.51 8.90 -19.08
N VAL A 394 15.40 9.30 -18.43
CA VAL A 394 14.77 8.73 -17.23
C VAL A 394 15.33 9.13 -15.85
N ALA A 395 16.20 10.13 -15.76
CA ALA A 395 16.69 10.62 -14.46
C ALA A 395 15.56 11.07 -13.52
N GLU A 396 14.55 11.76 -14.06
CA GLU A 396 13.37 12.23 -13.31
C GLU A 396 12.44 11.09 -12.83
N GLU A 397 12.58 9.86 -13.36
CA GLU A 397 11.89 8.68 -12.81
C GLU A 397 12.52 8.24 -11.47
N PHE A 398 13.79 8.57 -11.25
CA PHE A 398 14.57 8.07 -10.12
C PHE A 398 14.91 9.14 -9.09
N TYR A 399 15.09 10.40 -9.49
CA TYR A 399 15.63 11.43 -8.59
C TYR A 399 14.74 12.68 -8.53
N PRO A 400 14.67 13.34 -7.37
CA PRO A 400 14.06 14.67 -7.23
C PRO A 400 14.66 15.67 -8.22
N LYS A 401 13.82 16.59 -8.71
CA LYS A 401 14.24 17.65 -9.65
C LYS A 401 15.34 18.53 -9.07
N ASP A 402 15.36 18.73 -7.76
CA ASP A 402 16.38 19.53 -7.07
C ASP A 402 17.79 18.93 -7.14
N TYR A 403 17.92 17.67 -7.57
CA TYR A 403 19.22 17.02 -7.81
C TYR A 403 19.61 17.01 -9.28
N ILE A 404 18.73 17.48 -10.17
CA ILE A 404 18.83 17.30 -11.61
C ILE A 404 19.19 18.62 -12.31
N PHE A 405 20.21 18.61 -13.16
CA PHE A 405 20.59 19.72 -14.02
C PHE A 405 20.54 19.36 -15.51
N GLN A 406 20.39 20.37 -16.36
CA GLN A 406 20.36 20.25 -17.82
C GLN A 406 21.55 20.96 -18.47
N THR A 407 22.01 22.06 -17.88
CA THR A 407 23.06 22.90 -18.45
C THR A 407 24.31 22.98 -17.57
N ILE A 408 25.42 23.43 -18.15
CA ILE A 408 26.67 23.66 -17.40
C ILE A 408 26.43 24.68 -16.29
N ASP A 409 25.68 25.74 -16.58
CA ASP A 409 25.40 26.82 -15.64
C ASP A 409 24.60 26.33 -14.43
N GLU A 410 23.54 25.55 -14.69
CA GLU A 410 22.77 24.91 -13.61
C GLU A 410 23.64 23.97 -12.76
N ALA A 411 24.51 23.16 -13.38
CA ALA A 411 25.42 22.30 -12.64
C ALA A 411 26.36 23.10 -11.73
N VAL A 412 26.92 24.19 -12.25
CA VAL A 412 27.81 25.09 -11.51
C VAL A 412 27.05 25.74 -10.36
N GLU A 413 25.86 26.30 -10.61
CA GLU A 413 25.00 26.90 -9.58
C GLU A 413 24.67 25.91 -8.46
N MET A 414 24.31 24.66 -8.81
CA MET A 414 24.04 23.60 -7.84
C MET A 414 25.28 23.25 -7.02
N ILE A 415 26.47 23.21 -7.64
CA ILE A 415 27.73 22.85 -6.99
C ILE A 415 28.22 23.93 -6.01
N VAL A 416 28.13 25.21 -6.40
CA VAL A 416 28.59 26.34 -5.57
C VAL A 416 27.56 26.76 -4.52
N SER A 417 26.31 26.31 -4.65
CA SER A 417 25.24 26.63 -3.71
C SER A 417 25.60 26.20 -2.28
N PRO A 418 25.38 27.05 -1.26
CA PRO A 418 25.57 26.70 0.13
C PRO A 418 24.54 25.67 0.63
N ASN A 419 23.48 25.39 -0.14
CA ASN A 419 22.48 24.41 0.22
C ASN A 419 23.09 23.00 0.16
N TYR A 420 23.28 22.41 1.33
CA TYR A 420 23.86 21.09 1.48
C TYR A 420 23.16 20.34 2.62
N ASN A 421 22.56 19.19 2.33
CA ASN A 421 21.77 18.44 3.32
C ASN A 421 22.10 16.94 3.28
N SER A 422 23.16 16.54 3.99
CA SER A 422 23.57 15.13 4.09
C SER A 422 22.44 14.21 4.56
N ILE A 423 21.61 14.67 5.51
CA ILE A 423 20.52 13.88 6.08
C ILE A 423 19.49 13.57 4.99
N GLU A 424 19.06 14.57 4.23
CA GLU A 424 18.11 14.39 3.13
C GLU A 424 18.61 13.41 2.06
N TYR A 425 19.88 13.52 1.68
CA TYR A 425 20.47 12.62 0.68
C TYR A 425 20.48 11.17 1.18
N ARG A 426 20.85 10.95 2.46
CA ARG A 426 20.81 9.62 3.08
C ARG A 426 19.38 9.09 3.21
N GLU A 427 18.44 9.92 3.67
CA GLU A 427 17.04 9.56 3.82
C GLU A 427 16.37 9.16 2.50
N PHE A 428 16.75 9.84 1.42
CA PHE A 428 16.28 9.49 0.09
C PHE A 428 16.62 8.04 -0.25
N VAL A 429 17.86 7.60 0.01
CA VAL A 429 18.28 6.21 -0.26
C VAL A 429 17.59 5.23 0.69
N GLU A 430 17.49 5.56 1.98
CA GLU A 430 16.83 4.74 3.00
C GLU A 430 15.36 4.41 2.65
N LYS A 431 14.62 5.37 2.09
CA LYS A 431 13.20 5.20 1.73
C LYS A 431 13.00 4.49 0.39
N ASN A 432 13.87 4.75 -0.58
CA ASN A 432 13.62 4.37 -1.96
C ASN A 432 14.40 3.14 -2.42
N SER A 433 15.62 2.93 -1.91
CA SER A 433 16.63 2.12 -2.58
C SER A 433 17.45 1.24 -1.63
N SER A 434 16.86 0.73 -0.54
CA SER A 434 17.57 -0.17 0.37
C SER A 434 17.63 -1.61 -0.15
N LEU A 435 18.70 -2.34 0.19
CA LEU A 435 18.85 -3.76 -0.15
C LEU A 435 17.72 -4.60 0.47
N GLU A 436 17.26 -4.23 1.65
CA GLU A 436 16.19 -4.88 2.38
C GLU A 436 14.88 -4.84 1.61
N LYS A 437 14.54 -3.67 1.06
CA LYS A 437 13.36 -3.49 0.19
C LYS A 437 13.48 -4.33 -1.08
N GLN A 438 14.67 -4.38 -1.67
CA GLN A 438 14.94 -5.23 -2.83
C GLN A 438 14.72 -6.71 -2.50
N ILE A 439 15.28 -7.20 -1.40
CA ILE A 439 15.17 -8.60 -0.98
C ILE A 439 13.73 -8.97 -0.62
N LEU A 440 13.01 -8.10 0.11
CA LEU A 440 11.60 -8.31 0.43
C LEU A 440 10.76 -8.46 -0.84
N ASN A 441 10.96 -7.58 -1.83
CA ASN A 441 10.27 -7.67 -3.11
C ASN A 441 10.62 -8.94 -3.90
N ILE A 442 11.86 -9.43 -3.79
CA ILE A 442 12.28 -10.69 -4.42
C ILE A 442 11.70 -11.90 -3.68
N GLN A 443 11.65 -11.90 -2.35
CA GLN A 443 11.00 -12.95 -1.57
C GLN A 443 9.51 -13.01 -1.91
N ASN A 444 8.85 -11.85 -1.90
CA ASN A 444 7.49 -11.65 -2.40
C ASN A 444 7.38 -11.85 -3.90
N THR A 445 8.45 -12.19 -4.61
CA THR A 445 8.41 -12.62 -6.01
C THR A 445 8.50 -14.12 -6.16
N ILE A 446 9.42 -14.72 -5.42
CA ILE A 446 9.62 -16.16 -5.44
C ILE A 446 8.45 -16.87 -4.76
N LYS A 447 7.91 -16.28 -3.68
CA LYS A 447 6.85 -16.85 -2.86
C LYS A 447 5.73 -17.35 -3.75
N SER A 448 5.00 -16.48 -4.44
CA SER A 448 3.99 -16.89 -5.43
C SER A 448 4.40 -17.88 -6.47
N LEU A 449 5.63 -17.86 -6.97
CA LEU A 449 5.94 -18.65 -8.15
C LEU A 449 5.79 -20.12 -7.79
N MET A 450 5.98 -20.41 -6.51
CA MET A 450 5.76 -21.70 -5.85
C MET A 450 4.30 -21.99 -5.55
N GLU A 451 3.49 -20.96 -5.49
CA GLU A 451 2.14 -21.00 -5.01
C GLU A 451 1.23 -21.30 -6.19
N ILE A 452 1.07 -22.60 -6.43
CA ILE A 452 0.53 -23.17 -7.65
C ILE A 452 -0.87 -22.62 -7.94
N ASN A 453 -0.93 -21.92 -9.06
CA ASN A 453 -2.08 -21.97 -9.93
C ASN A 453 -2.37 -23.43 -10.37
N TYR A 454 -3.48 -24.03 -9.94
CA TYR A 454 -4.09 -25.10 -10.73
C TYR A 454 -4.15 -24.68 -12.21
N THR A 455 -3.97 -25.61 -13.12
CA THR A 455 -4.32 -25.38 -14.52
C THR A 455 -4.81 -26.71 -15.04
N LEU A 456 -6.05 -27.15 -14.77
CA LEU A 456 -6.52 -28.44 -15.30
C LEU A 456 -6.54 -28.58 -16.83
N PRO A 457 -6.32 -29.74 -17.44
CA PRO A 457 -6.03 -29.78 -18.87
C PRO A 457 -7.19 -29.26 -19.73
N TYR A 458 -6.87 -28.55 -20.81
CA TYR A 458 -7.81 -28.27 -21.89
C TYR A 458 -8.14 -29.61 -22.58
N ILE A 459 -9.25 -30.27 -22.18
CA ILE A 459 -9.74 -31.46 -22.87
C ILE A 459 -10.41 -31.01 -24.18
N LYS A 460 -9.69 -31.19 -25.29
CA LYS A 460 -10.31 -31.46 -26.59
C LYS A 460 -10.66 -32.95 -26.61
N ASP A 461 -11.90 -33.31 -26.35
CA ASP A 461 -12.73 -34.04 -27.34
C ASP A 461 -14.12 -34.36 -26.80
N LYS A 462 -15.10 -34.32 -27.70
CA LYS A 462 -16.46 -34.82 -27.47
C LYS A 462 -16.44 -36.33 -27.76
N ASN A 463 -16.92 -37.12 -26.80
CA ASN A 463 -17.19 -38.56 -26.86
C ASN A 463 -16.04 -39.51 -26.42
N SER A 464 -15.93 -39.75 -25.11
CA SER A 464 -15.66 -41.10 -24.60
C SER A 464 -15.96 -41.17 -23.11
N SER A 465 -16.74 -42.18 -22.72
CA SER A 465 -17.07 -42.55 -21.34
C SER A 465 -15.83 -42.76 -20.47
N LEU A 466 -15.82 -42.17 -19.27
CA LEU A 466 -14.85 -42.44 -18.21
C LEU A 466 -14.66 -43.96 -17.99
N SER A 467 -13.40 -44.43 -18.04
CA SER A 467 -13.02 -45.82 -17.77
C SER A 467 -13.21 -46.18 -16.30
N ASN A 468 -13.54 -47.45 -16.05
CA ASN A 468 -13.97 -47.97 -14.74
C ASN A 468 -12.89 -47.90 -13.65
N GLU A 469 -11.60 -47.77 -13.99
CA GLU A 469 -10.51 -47.59 -13.02
C GLU A 469 -10.62 -46.27 -12.23
N VAL A 470 -11.21 -45.23 -12.82
CA VAL A 470 -11.47 -43.95 -12.13
C VAL A 470 -12.64 -44.07 -11.15
N LYS A 471 -13.63 -44.92 -11.45
CA LYS A 471 -14.77 -45.17 -10.56
C LYS A 471 -14.39 -46.02 -9.34
N ASP A 472 -13.54 -47.02 -9.53
CA ASP A 472 -13.12 -47.92 -8.45
C ASP A 472 -12.15 -47.27 -7.46
N TYR A 473 -11.35 -46.30 -7.92
CA TYR A 473 -10.51 -45.49 -7.03
C TYR A 473 -11.35 -44.50 -6.19
N ILE A 474 -12.41 -43.93 -6.77
CA ILE A 474 -13.33 -43.00 -6.08
C ILE A 474 -14.19 -43.73 -5.04
N ASN A 475 -14.64 -44.95 -5.34
CA ASN A 475 -15.55 -45.70 -4.46
C ASN A 475 -14.87 -46.29 -3.22
N ASN A 476 -13.58 -46.60 -3.26
CA ASN A 476 -12.93 -47.39 -2.21
C ASN A 476 -12.13 -46.61 -1.15
N ASN A 477 -11.87 -45.30 -1.34
CA ASN A 477 -10.93 -44.58 -0.43
C ASN A 477 -11.43 -43.28 0.19
N ILE A 478 -12.62 -42.77 -0.11
CA ILE A 478 -13.16 -41.59 0.60
C ILE A 478 -14.68 -41.70 0.67
N ASN A 479 -15.20 -42.02 1.86
CA ASN A 479 -16.60 -41.73 2.15
C ASN A 479 -16.68 -40.26 2.63
N LEU A 480 -17.37 -39.44 1.83
CA LEU A 480 -17.46 -37.97 1.80
C LEU A 480 -16.32 -37.25 1.06
N LYS A 481 -16.57 -37.02 -0.25
CA LYS A 481 -15.86 -36.11 -1.16
C LYS A 481 -15.68 -34.72 -0.53
N LYS A 482 -14.48 -34.41 -0.01
CA LYS A 482 -14.05 -33.04 0.34
C LYS A 482 -12.64 -32.77 -0.18
N LEU A 483 -12.46 -31.61 -0.82
CA LEU A 483 -11.14 -31.04 -1.16
C LEU A 483 -10.94 -29.82 -0.23
N LEU A 484 -9.88 -29.83 0.58
CA LEU A 484 -9.51 -28.74 1.49
C LEU A 484 -8.32 -27.96 0.88
N PHE A 485 -8.47 -26.65 0.69
CA PHE A 485 -7.38 -25.78 0.21
C PHE A 485 -7.07 -24.69 1.25
N VAL A 486 -5.82 -24.64 1.74
CA VAL A 486 -5.31 -23.61 2.66
C VAL A 486 -4.41 -22.67 1.86
N VAL A 487 -4.83 -21.41 1.71
CA VAL A 487 -4.18 -20.39 0.87
C VAL A 487 -3.36 -19.42 1.74
N ASP A 488 -2.49 -19.93 2.61
CA ASP A 488 -1.52 -19.11 3.37
C ASP A 488 -0.16 -19.05 2.66
N ASP A 489 0.23 -20.19 2.11
CA ASP A 489 1.38 -20.38 1.25
C ASP A 489 0.91 -20.17 -0.21
N ILE A 490 0.06 -19.16 -0.53
CA ILE A 490 -0.23 -18.76 -1.94
C ILE A 490 0.04 -17.30 -2.40
N ILE A 491 0.57 -16.43 -1.54
CA ILE A 491 0.72 -15.00 -1.86
C ILE A 491 2.15 -14.40 -1.89
N GLY A 492 2.80 -14.42 -3.05
CA GLY A 492 3.73 -13.35 -3.44
C GLY A 492 4.30 -13.41 -4.86
N ASN A 493 3.56 -12.91 -5.90
CA ASN A 493 3.76 -12.91 -7.42
C ASN A 493 3.12 -13.98 -8.40
N PHE A 494 1.80 -14.17 -8.46
CA PHE A 494 1.26 -14.71 -9.73
C PHE A 494 0.25 -13.75 -10.32
N ASN A 495 0.28 -13.65 -11.65
CA ASN A 495 -0.71 -12.91 -12.42
C ASN A 495 -2.11 -13.37 -12.03
N LYS A 496 -3.02 -12.39 -11.88
CA LYS A 496 -4.48 -12.58 -11.87
C LYS A 496 -5.00 -13.56 -12.95
N PHE A 497 -4.28 -13.74 -14.04
CA PHE A 497 -4.67 -14.63 -15.14
C PHE A 497 -4.60 -16.14 -14.79
N TYR A 498 -3.62 -16.56 -13.99
CA TYR A 498 -3.30 -17.98 -13.85
C TYR A 498 -4.12 -18.62 -12.70
N ILE A 499 -4.40 -17.86 -11.64
CA ILE A 499 -5.32 -18.26 -10.57
C ILE A 499 -6.78 -18.29 -11.10
N LYS A 500 -7.08 -17.53 -12.16
CA LYS A 500 -8.36 -17.65 -12.88
C LYS A 500 -8.53 -19.02 -13.52
N GLU A 501 -7.54 -19.41 -14.29
CA GLU A 501 -7.52 -20.71 -14.99
C GLU A 501 -7.61 -21.87 -14.00
N THR A 502 -6.90 -21.78 -12.87
CA THR A 502 -6.92 -22.73 -11.73
C THR A 502 -8.29 -23.13 -11.25
N ILE A 503 -9.02 -22.13 -10.85
CA ILE A 503 -10.30 -22.30 -10.21
C ILE A 503 -11.31 -22.68 -11.30
N GLU A 504 -11.25 -22.09 -12.52
CA GLU A 504 -12.04 -22.52 -13.70
C GLU A 504 -11.90 -23.99 -14.04
N LYS A 505 -10.72 -24.52 -13.76
CA LYS A 505 -10.39 -25.90 -13.96
C LYS A 505 -10.97 -26.77 -12.83
N ALA A 506 -10.74 -26.46 -11.56
CA ALA A 506 -11.32 -27.22 -10.44
C ALA A 506 -12.88 -27.29 -10.50
N PHE A 507 -13.53 -26.20 -10.90
CA PHE A 507 -14.99 -26.11 -11.07
C PHE A 507 -15.54 -26.91 -12.27
N LYS A 508 -14.71 -27.29 -13.26
CA LYS A 508 -15.13 -28.15 -14.40
C LYS A 508 -15.09 -29.66 -14.11
N THR A 509 -14.62 -30.09 -12.94
CA THR A 509 -14.39 -31.51 -12.60
C THR A 509 -15.44 -32.19 -11.70
N ASN A 510 -16.62 -31.61 -11.50
CA ASN A 510 -17.74 -32.22 -10.74
C ASN A 510 -17.41 -32.62 -9.27
N TYR A 511 -16.70 -31.75 -8.54
CA TYR A 511 -16.58 -31.87 -7.08
C TYR A 511 -17.83 -31.31 -6.39
N GLU A 512 -18.34 -32.02 -5.37
CA GLU A 512 -19.61 -31.68 -4.70
C GLU A 512 -19.48 -30.51 -3.69
N HIS A 513 -18.29 -30.25 -3.13
CA HIS A 513 -18.02 -29.14 -2.20
C HIS A 513 -16.57 -28.65 -2.27
N ILE A 514 -16.36 -27.32 -2.21
CA ILE A 514 -15.05 -26.65 -2.20
C ILE A 514 -14.95 -25.76 -0.95
N LEU A 515 -13.91 -25.92 -0.13
CA LEU A 515 -13.61 -25.10 1.05
C LEU A 515 -12.34 -24.28 0.82
N ILE A 516 -12.42 -22.95 0.94
CA ILE A 516 -11.32 -22.01 0.71
C ILE A 516 -11.11 -21.17 1.98
N ALA A 517 -9.94 -21.31 2.62
CA ALA A 517 -9.53 -20.45 3.73
C ALA A 517 -8.67 -19.28 3.20
N ILE A 518 -9.06 -18.03 3.46
CA ILE A 518 -8.36 -16.81 3.02
C ILE A 518 -7.80 -16.08 4.26
N PRO A 519 -6.49 -15.82 4.34
CA PRO A 519 -5.88 -15.09 5.45
C PRO A 519 -6.33 -13.62 5.49
N ILE A 520 -6.43 -13.05 6.70
CA ILE A 520 -7.05 -11.74 6.94
C ILE A 520 -6.20 -10.56 6.42
N PHE A 521 -4.92 -10.79 6.12
CA PHE A 521 -3.96 -9.81 5.65
C PHE A 521 -3.34 -10.28 4.33
N ASP A 522 -4.07 -10.09 3.23
CA ASP A 522 -3.61 -10.56 1.93
C ASP A 522 -4.03 -9.69 0.71
N PRO A 523 -3.09 -9.26 -0.16
CA PRO A 523 -3.37 -8.50 -1.39
C PRO A 523 -4.07 -9.27 -2.54
N LEU A 524 -4.23 -10.59 -2.47
CA LEU A 524 -4.97 -11.40 -3.47
C LEU A 524 -6.46 -11.61 -3.14
N LYS A 525 -6.94 -11.13 -1.99
CA LYS A 525 -8.33 -11.31 -1.51
C LYS A 525 -9.40 -10.86 -2.52
N GLU A 526 -9.22 -9.69 -3.13
CA GLU A 526 -10.16 -9.13 -4.11
C GLU A 526 -10.23 -9.93 -5.41
N PHE A 527 -9.09 -10.45 -5.83
CA PHE A 527 -9.00 -11.21 -7.05
C PHE A 527 -9.57 -12.64 -6.88
N MET A 528 -9.44 -13.26 -5.70
CA MET A 528 -10.12 -14.53 -5.35
C MET A 528 -11.65 -14.37 -5.26
N LEU A 529 -12.14 -13.25 -4.75
CA LEU A 529 -13.58 -12.91 -4.68
C LEU A 529 -14.17 -12.63 -6.07
N GLU A 530 -13.44 -11.89 -6.93
CA GLU A 530 -13.77 -11.64 -8.33
C GLU A 530 -13.80 -12.93 -9.16
N LEU A 531 -13.03 -13.95 -8.75
CA LEU A 531 -13.03 -15.23 -9.42
C LEU A 531 -14.19 -16.15 -9.06
N LEU A 532 -14.51 -16.22 -7.77
CA LEU A 532 -15.62 -17.03 -7.25
C LEU A 532 -16.99 -16.50 -7.70
N THR A 533 -17.10 -15.18 -7.94
CA THR A 533 -18.32 -14.53 -8.47
C THR A 533 -18.54 -14.73 -9.97
N ASN A 534 -17.51 -15.14 -10.73
CA ASN A 534 -17.61 -15.37 -12.17
C ASN A 534 -18.08 -16.80 -12.55
N PHE A 535 -18.19 -17.74 -11.61
CA PHE A 535 -18.87 -19.03 -11.81
C PHE A 535 -20.35 -18.86 -11.57
N LYS A 536 -21.12 -18.75 -12.66
CA LYS A 536 -22.55 -18.44 -12.62
C LYS A 536 -23.45 -19.61 -12.23
N ASP A 537 -22.93 -20.82 -12.13
CA ASP A 537 -23.72 -22.01 -11.82
C ASP A 537 -23.26 -22.65 -10.51
N PHE A 538 -24.24 -22.96 -9.66
CA PHE A 538 -24.23 -23.75 -8.42
C PHE A 538 -24.39 -23.00 -7.07
N SER A 539 -25.38 -23.50 -6.34
CA SER A 539 -26.02 -22.98 -5.14
C SER A 539 -25.44 -23.54 -3.82
N LEU A 540 -24.15 -23.89 -3.76
CA LEU A 540 -23.56 -24.54 -2.59
C LEU A 540 -22.16 -23.99 -2.29
N ILE A 541 -22.09 -22.91 -1.52
CA ILE A 541 -20.89 -22.50 -0.80
C ILE A 541 -21.30 -22.27 0.65
N ASP A 542 -21.12 -23.28 1.49
CA ASP A 542 -21.23 -23.13 2.94
C ASP A 542 -19.86 -22.76 3.52
N ILE A 543 -19.73 -21.52 3.99
CA ILE A 543 -18.56 -21.07 4.74
C ILE A 543 -18.77 -21.46 6.22
N PHE A 544 -18.24 -22.60 6.63
CA PHE A 544 -18.23 -23.03 8.03
C PHE A 544 -16.96 -22.55 8.73
N SER A 545 -17.10 -21.78 9.81
CA SER A 545 -16.08 -21.67 10.85
C SER A 545 -16.13 -22.93 11.71
N LEU A 546 -15.08 -23.76 11.66
CA LEU A 546 -14.91 -24.83 12.63
C LEU A 546 -14.50 -24.22 13.96
N GLU A 547 -15.47 -24.17 14.87
CA GLU A 547 -15.33 -23.94 16.30
C GLU A 547 -14.44 -25.02 16.95
N ASN A 548 -13.67 -24.59 17.94
CA ASN A 548 -13.06 -25.39 19.02
C ASN A 548 -11.75 -26.14 18.75
N VAL A 549 -10.64 -25.41 18.92
CA VAL A 549 -9.66 -25.80 19.95
C VAL A 549 -9.40 -24.57 20.83
N ASN A 550 -10.30 -24.41 21.81
CA ASN A 550 -10.13 -23.74 23.10
C ASN A 550 -9.25 -22.50 23.17
N ASP A 551 -9.91 -21.35 23.24
CA ASP A 551 -9.73 -20.36 24.30
C ASP A 551 -8.47 -20.57 25.15
N TYR A 552 -7.37 -19.90 24.82
CA TYR A 552 -6.48 -19.28 25.80
C TYR A 552 -5.41 -18.48 25.04
N VAL A 553 -5.19 -17.25 25.53
CA VAL A 553 -4.08 -16.32 25.22
C VAL A 553 -4.33 -15.26 24.13
N PHE A 554 -4.89 -14.14 24.61
CA PHE A 554 -4.45 -12.75 24.36
C PHE A 554 -3.98 -12.35 22.94
N GLY A 555 -4.65 -11.35 22.35
CA GLY A 555 -4.02 -10.57 21.26
C GLY A 555 -4.92 -9.59 20.52
N LEU A 556 -4.93 -8.35 21.01
CA LEU A 556 -5.24 -7.08 20.33
C LEU A 556 -5.36 -7.11 18.79
N PHE A 557 -6.54 -6.76 18.26
CA PHE A 557 -6.68 -6.38 16.85
C PHE A 557 -6.21 -4.93 16.65
N SER A 558 -5.14 -4.74 15.86
CA SER A 558 -4.68 -3.44 15.38
C SER A 558 -5.66 -2.88 14.34
N LYS A 559 -5.88 -1.56 14.37
CA LYS A 559 -6.74 -0.81 13.44
C LYS A 559 -6.31 -1.09 11.99
N LYS A 560 -7.13 -1.82 11.23
CA LYS A 560 -6.97 -1.97 9.77
C LYS A 560 -7.03 -0.58 9.11
N GLN A 561 -5.97 -0.18 8.42
CA GLN A 561 -6.06 0.85 7.39
C GLN A 561 -6.86 0.25 6.22
N ILE A 562 -7.92 0.92 5.82
CA ILE A 562 -8.69 0.59 4.62
C ILE A 562 -7.78 0.90 3.42
N LEU A 563 -7.27 -0.14 2.76
CA LEU A 563 -6.53 -0.02 1.50
C LEU A 563 -7.55 0.14 0.36
N PHE A 564 -7.41 1.21 -0.41
CA PHE A 564 -8.37 1.57 -1.46
C PHE A 564 -8.04 0.92 -2.81
N THR A 565 -9.05 0.29 -3.36
CA THR A 565 -9.07 -0.41 -4.65
C THR A 565 -10.35 -0.03 -5.42
N PRO A 566 -10.47 -0.30 -6.73
CA PRO A 566 -11.73 -0.13 -7.46
C PRO A 566 -12.91 -0.88 -6.80
N ASN A 567 -12.67 -2.04 -6.19
CA ASN A 567 -13.68 -2.80 -5.46
C ASN A 567 -14.14 -2.11 -4.16
N SER A 568 -13.30 -1.27 -3.54
CA SER A 568 -13.71 -0.41 -2.43
C SER A 568 -14.58 0.76 -2.87
N ILE A 569 -14.55 1.15 -4.15
CA ILE A 569 -15.41 2.19 -4.74
C ILE A 569 -16.73 1.58 -5.27
N THR A 570 -16.73 0.29 -5.63
CA THR A 570 -17.93 -0.42 -6.13
C THR A 570 -19.16 -0.31 -5.21
N PRO A 571 -19.06 -0.36 -3.86
CA PRO A 571 -20.19 -0.07 -3.00
C PRO A 571 -20.78 1.32 -3.26
N ILE A 572 -19.94 2.34 -3.45
CA ILE A 572 -20.38 3.70 -3.80
C ILE A 572 -20.98 3.75 -5.20
N GLU A 573 -20.39 3.07 -6.19
CA GLU A 573 -20.96 3.01 -7.53
C GLU A 573 -22.35 2.36 -7.54
N LYS A 574 -22.52 1.28 -6.77
CA LYS A 574 -23.80 0.61 -6.57
C LYS A 574 -24.78 1.53 -5.83
N PHE A 575 -24.31 2.18 -4.77
CA PHE A 575 -25.13 3.05 -3.93
C PHE A 575 -25.67 4.26 -4.69
N PHE A 576 -24.86 4.86 -5.56
CA PHE A 576 -25.27 5.99 -6.40
C PHE A 576 -25.73 5.59 -7.80
N HIS A 577 -25.99 4.30 -8.08
CA HIS A 577 -26.33 3.87 -9.44
C HIS A 577 -27.57 4.60 -10.01
N TYR A 578 -28.52 5.02 -9.17
CA TYR A 578 -29.68 5.83 -9.56
C TYR A 578 -29.31 7.18 -10.19
N ASN A 579 -28.12 7.70 -9.92
CA ASN A 579 -27.66 8.98 -10.44
C ASN A 579 -27.58 9.02 -11.97
N ASN A 580 -27.47 7.87 -12.65
CA ASN A 580 -27.50 7.85 -14.12
C ASN A 580 -28.79 8.50 -14.67
N LYS A 581 -29.96 8.22 -14.07
CA LYS A 581 -31.25 8.81 -14.43
C LYS A 581 -31.28 10.30 -14.09
N LEU A 582 -30.77 10.65 -12.91
CA LEU A 582 -30.73 12.04 -12.46
C LEU A 582 -29.86 12.91 -13.39
N ILE A 583 -28.66 12.43 -13.76
CA ILE A 583 -27.76 13.11 -14.69
C ILE A 583 -28.42 13.29 -16.06
N ASN A 584 -29.07 12.24 -16.59
CA ASN A 584 -29.73 12.32 -17.89
C ASN A 584 -30.83 13.39 -17.91
N ASN A 585 -31.60 13.50 -16.82
CA ASN A 585 -32.71 14.44 -16.68
C ASN A 585 -32.26 15.83 -16.18
N PHE A 586 -31.00 15.99 -15.78
CA PHE A 586 -30.47 17.26 -15.30
C PHE A 586 -30.12 18.19 -16.48
N SER A 587 -30.56 19.45 -16.40
CA SER A 587 -30.09 20.48 -17.31
C SER A 587 -28.81 21.10 -16.76
N PHE A 588 -27.75 21.04 -17.57
CA PHE A 588 -26.45 21.65 -17.24
C PHE A 588 -26.41 23.14 -17.61
N ASP A 589 -27.35 23.61 -18.43
CA ASP A 589 -27.53 25.02 -18.74
C ASP A 589 -27.77 25.79 -17.44
N SER A 590 -26.99 26.85 -17.21
CA SER A 590 -27.03 27.66 -15.97
C SER A 590 -26.73 26.90 -14.66
N SER A 591 -26.22 25.66 -14.74
CA SER A 591 -25.85 24.91 -13.54
C SER A 591 -24.64 25.53 -12.84
N LYS A 592 -24.65 25.49 -11.50
CA LYS A 592 -23.57 25.98 -10.65
C LYS A 592 -23.10 24.90 -9.70
N ILE A 593 -21.81 24.93 -9.39
CA ILE A 593 -21.21 24.12 -8.33
C ILE A 593 -21.57 24.78 -6.99
N VAL A 594 -22.21 24.04 -6.10
CA VAL A 594 -22.64 24.54 -4.78
C VAL A 594 -21.54 24.34 -3.75
N ALA A 595 -21.06 23.11 -3.65
CA ALA A 595 -20.05 22.65 -2.71
C ALA A 595 -19.43 21.35 -3.22
N GLY A 596 -18.30 20.96 -2.64
CA GLY A 596 -17.65 19.69 -2.90
C GLY A 596 -16.57 19.37 -1.89
N LYS A 597 -15.89 18.24 -2.11
CA LYS A 597 -14.69 17.87 -1.37
C LYS A 597 -13.70 17.11 -2.26
N PHE A 598 -12.43 17.25 -1.91
CA PHE A 598 -11.37 16.32 -2.26
C PHE A 598 -10.99 15.52 -1.02
N GLU A 599 -10.90 14.20 -1.13
CA GLU A 599 -10.51 13.32 -0.02
C GLU A 599 -9.33 12.45 -0.48
N HIS A 600 -8.23 12.51 0.28
CA HIS A 600 -7.03 11.73 0.04
C HIS A 600 -7.33 10.25 0.28
N ILE A 601 -7.19 9.46 -0.78
CA ILE A 601 -7.46 8.03 -0.78
C ILE A 601 -6.15 7.30 -0.49
N ASN A 602 -5.13 7.48 -1.33
CA ASN A 602 -3.79 6.94 -1.10
C ASN A 602 -2.72 7.88 -1.67
N ASP A 603 -1.46 7.46 -1.60
CA ASP A 603 -0.27 8.25 -1.99
C ASP A 603 -0.41 9.01 -3.32
N ASN A 604 -1.20 8.49 -4.26
CA ASN A 604 -1.34 9.03 -5.61
C ASN A 604 -2.80 9.34 -6.03
N MET A 605 -3.80 9.15 -5.17
CA MET A 605 -5.21 9.27 -5.57
C MET A 605 -6.04 10.11 -4.60
N TYR A 606 -6.87 10.98 -5.18
CA TYR A 606 -7.88 11.75 -4.47
C TYR A 606 -9.27 11.42 -5.02
N MET A 607 -10.27 11.35 -4.16
CA MET A 607 -11.67 11.28 -4.57
C MET A 607 -12.28 12.68 -4.53
N LEU A 608 -12.94 13.06 -5.62
CA LEU A 608 -13.71 14.27 -5.77
C LEU A 608 -15.21 13.93 -5.70
N ASP A 609 -15.90 14.55 -4.75
CA ASP A 609 -17.36 14.59 -4.71
C ASP A 609 -17.84 16.04 -4.77
N PHE A 610 -18.99 16.32 -5.40
CA PHE A 610 -19.55 17.67 -5.48
C PHE A 610 -21.05 17.70 -5.74
N ILE A 611 -21.64 18.86 -5.46
CA ILE A 611 -23.07 19.14 -5.61
C ILE A 611 -23.25 20.17 -6.74
N LEU A 612 -24.15 19.85 -7.67
CA LEU A 612 -24.61 20.77 -8.72
C LEU A 612 -26.04 21.20 -8.48
N GLU A 613 -26.35 22.43 -8.84
CA GLU A 613 -27.70 22.97 -8.84
C GLU A 613 -27.97 23.80 -10.10
N ASN A 614 -29.21 23.74 -10.58
CA ASN A 614 -29.78 24.72 -11.49
C ASN A 614 -31.04 25.33 -10.84
N GLU A 615 -31.82 26.10 -11.60
CA GLU A 615 -33.05 26.74 -11.09
C GLU A 615 -34.14 25.74 -10.65
N ASN A 616 -34.13 24.52 -11.20
CA ASN A 616 -35.21 23.54 -11.07
C ASN A 616 -34.89 22.42 -10.07
N ASN A 617 -33.65 21.94 -10.00
CA ASN A 617 -33.22 20.82 -9.16
C ASN A 617 -31.71 20.82 -8.89
N GLY A 618 -31.25 19.86 -8.09
CA GLY A 618 -29.83 19.58 -7.92
C GLY A 618 -29.50 18.11 -8.16
N ILE A 619 -28.21 17.82 -8.31
CA ILE A 619 -27.66 16.46 -8.36
C ILE A 619 -26.36 16.40 -7.56
N ILE A 620 -26.06 15.22 -7.03
CA ILE A 620 -24.84 14.96 -6.25
C ILE A 620 -24.01 13.96 -7.02
N ILE A 621 -22.74 14.30 -7.25
CA ILE A 621 -21.77 13.47 -7.96
C ILE A 621 -20.72 13.04 -6.95
N SER A 622 -20.56 11.72 -6.81
CA SER A 622 -19.63 11.12 -5.84
C SER A 622 -18.78 10.03 -6.49
N GLY A 623 -17.53 9.87 -6.05
CA GLY A 623 -16.65 8.79 -6.48
C GLY A 623 -15.89 9.08 -7.78
N ILE A 624 -15.62 10.34 -8.11
CA ILE A 624 -14.69 10.67 -9.19
C ILE A 624 -13.28 10.57 -8.65
N ILE A 625 -12.40 9.79 -9.29
CA ILE A 625 -11.01 9.62 -8.83
C ILE A 625 -10.08 10.48 -9.67
N ILE A 626 -9.21 11.21 -8.98
CA ILE A 626 -8.13 12.02 -9.53
C ILE A 626 -6.83 11.31 -9.17
N ASP A 627 -6.21 10.67 -10.15
CA ASP A 627 -4.87 10.10 -10.03
C ASP A 627 -3.85 11.18 -10.35
N ILE A 628 -3.16 11.65 -9.32
CA ILE A 628 -2.19 12.76 -9.41
C ILE A 628 -0.86 12.31 -9.99
N TYR A 629 -0.52 11.01 -9.93
CA TYR A 629 0.71 10.47 -10.49
C TYR A 629 0.60 10.36 -12.01
N SER A 630 -0.52 9.80 -12.50
CA SER A 630 -0.75 9.64 -13.95
C SER A 630 -1.51 10.79 -14.60
N ASN A 631 -1.92 11.80 -13.82
CA ASN A 631 -2.76 12.93 -14.23
C ASN A 631 -4.06 12.49 -14.92
N LYS A 632 -4.72 11.46 -14.37
CA LYS A 632 -5.95 10.88 -14.93
C LYS A 632 -7.18 11.19 -14.07
N ILE A 633 -8.29 11.48 -14.73
CA ILE A 633 -9.62 11.57 -14.14
C ILE A 633 -10.37 10.29 -14.46
N ILE A 634 -10.80 9.56 -13.44
CA ILE A 634 -11.57 8.32 -13.57
C ILE A 634 -13.00 8.61 -13.11
N LEU A 635 -13.92 8.55 -14.07
CA LEU A 635 -15.34 8.76 -13.81
C LEU A 635 -15.98 7.45 -13.30
N PRO A 636 -16.87 7.52 -12.29
CA PRO A 636 -17.59 6.34 -11.81
C PRO A 636 -18.55 5.81 -12.88
N ASP A 637 -18.87 4.52 -12.79
CA ASP A 637 -19.66 3.80 -13.79
C ASP A 637 -20.99 4.48 -14.14
N TYR A 638 -21.71 5.02 -13.14
CA TYR A 638 -23.00 5.67 -13.36
C TYR A 638 -22.89 7.01 -14.12
N VAL A 639 -21.75 7.70 -14.01
CA VAL A 639 -21.45 8.89 -14.81
C VAL A 639 -21.08 8.46 -16.23
N ARG A 640 -20.19 7.48 -16.39
CA ARG A 640 -19.77 6.98 -17.71
C ARG A 640 -20.92 6.41 -18.53
N LYS A 641 -21.87 5.74 -17.88
CA LYS A 641 -23.07 5.16 -18.50
C LYS A 641 -24.23 6.16 -18.65
N SER A 642 -24.07 7.39 -18.17
CA SER A 642 -25.04 8.46 -18.44
C SER A 642 -24.95 8.93 -19.89
N GLN A 643 -25.94 9.71 -20.33
CA GLN A 643 -25.96 10.35 -21.65
C GLN A 643 -25.13 11.65 -21.69
N LYS A 644 -24.66 12.14 -20.54
CA LYS A 644 -23.98 13.44 -20.40
C LYS A 644 -22.65 13.38 -19.61
N PRO A 645 -21.75 12.39 -19.86
CA PRO A 645 -20.49 12.27 -19.11
C PRO A 645 -19.51 13.43 -19.37
N GLU A 646 -19.51 14.00 -20.57
CA GLU A 646 -18.61 15.11 -20.94
C GLU A 646 -18.91 16.40 -20.17
N GLU A 647 -20.19 16.69 -19.87
CA GLU A 647 -20.57 17.85 -19.05
C GLU A 647 -19.98 17.75 -17.64
N ILE A 648 -20.08 16.56 -17.04
CA ILE A 648 -19.48 16.27 -15.73
C ILE A 648 -17.96 16.40 -15.80
N LEU A 649 -17.32 15.86 -16.83
CA LEU A 649 -15.87 15.95 -17.01
C LEU A 649 -15.39 17.40 -17.14
N ASN A 650 -16.13 18.25 -17.85
CA ASN A 650 -15.83 19.67 -17.98
C ASN A 650 -15.94 20.40 -16.63
N ILE A 651 -16.95 20.09 -15.83
CA ILE A 651 -17.11 20.63 -14.47
C ILE A 651 -15.94 20.17 -13.57
N VAL A 652 -15.54 18.90 -13.63
CA VAL A 652 -14.37 18.40 -12.87
C VAL A 652 -13.12 19.20 -13.22
N ARG A 653 -12.87 19.43 -14.51
CA ARG A 653 -11.73 20.24 -14.97
C ARG A 653 -11.81 21.67 -14.42
N GLN A 654 -12.99 22.29 -14.38
CA GLN A 654 -13.19 23.62 -13.79
C GLN A 654 -12.89 23.64 -12.29
N ILE A 655 -13.33 22.64 -11.54
CA ILE A 655 -13.03 22.51 -10.10
C ILE A 655 -11.52 22.40 -9.89
N LEU A 656 -10.84 21.51 -10.63
CA LEU A 656 -9.39 21.33 -10.53
C LEU A 656 -8.62 22.63 -10.83
N LEU A 657 -9.07 23.39 -11.84
CA LEU A 657 -8.48 24.70 -12.18
C LEU A 657 -8.72 25.74 -11.08
N THR A 658 -9.91 25.75 -10.47
CA THR A 658 -10.30 26.73 -9.44
C THR A 658 -9.57 26.48 -8.13
N GLU A 659 -9.47 25.22 -7.72
CA GLU A 659 -8.85 24.82 -6.45
C GLU A 659 -7.32 24.70 -6.51
N LYS A 660 -6.69 24.87 -7.69
CA LYS A 660 -5.23 25.00 -7.91
C LYS A 660 -4.34 24.06 -7.05
N ASN A 661 -4.73 22.79 -6.92
CA ASN A 661 -4.02 21.78 -6.11
C ASN A 661 -3.93 22.09 -4.60
N ILE A 662 -4.69 23.03 -4.05
CA ILE A 662 -4.74 23.33 -2.60
C ILE A 662 -5.09 22.07 -1.80
N PHE A 663 -5.96 21.24 -2.37
CA PHE A 663 -6.41 19.98 -1.77
C PHE A 663 -5.28 18.97 -1.49
N LEU A 664 -4.11 19.08 -2.13
CA LEU A 664 -2.98 18.17 -1.90
C LEU A 664 -2.38 18.28 -0.49
N SER A 665 -2.69 19.36 0.23
CA SER A 665 -2.15 19.63 1.57
C SER A 665 -2.97 19.04 2.72
N GLN A 666 -4.15 18.46 2.44
CA GLN A 666 -5.10 18.02 3.47
C GLN A 666 -5.65 16.63 3.16
N LYS A 667 -5.99 15.87 4.21
CA LYS A 667 -6.63 14.55 4.05
C LYS A 667 -8.05 14.64 3.51
N ILE A 668 -8.81 15.65 3.93
CA ILE A 668 -10.13 16.00 3.39
C ILE A 668 -10.13 17.51 3.25
N TYR A 669 -10.41 17.99 2.04
CA TYR A 669 -10.49 19.40 1.70
C TYR A 669 -11.89 19.69 1.14
N GLY A 670 -12.75 20.34 1.94
CA GLY A 670 -14.06 20.80 1.50
C GLY A 670 -14.02 22.20 0.88
N PHE A 671 -14.85 22.43 -0.14
CA PHE A 671 -15.07 23.74 -0.74
C PHE A 671 -16.57 24.05 -0.85
N ILE A 672 -16.93 25.32 -0.67
CA ILE A 672 -18.32 25.81 -0.76
C ILE A 672 -18.32 27.12 -1.53
N TYR A 673 -18.99 27.16 -2.67
CA TYR A 673 -19.12 28.34 -3.52
C TYR A 673 -20.45 29.08 -3.33
N ASP A 674 -21.52 28.38 -2.96
CA ASP A 674 -22.81 29.04 -2.71
C ASP A 674 -22.85 29.70 -1.32
N LYS A 675 -23.12 31.01 -1.29
CA LYS A 675 -23.12 31.80 -0.05
C LYS A 675 -24.21 31.38 0.94
N LYS A 676 -25.43 31.10 0.45
CA LYS A 676 -26.56 30.69 1.33
C LYS A 676 -26.29 29.32 1.93
N PHE A 677 -25.75 28.41 1.12
CA PHE A 677 -25.33 27.09 1.59
C PHE A 677 -24.22 27.21 2.65
N LYS A 678 -23.23 28.07 2.43
CA LYS A 678 -22.15 28.34 3.39
C LYS A 678 -22.67 28.88 4.72
N GLU A 679 -23.61 29.81 4.71
CA GLU A 679 -24.25 30.34 5.92
C GLU A 679 -25.00 29.26 6.70
N ASN A 680 -25.74 28.40 5.99
CA ASN A 680 -26.44 27.27 6.59
C ASN A 680 -25.46 26.25 7.21
N VAL A 681 -24.38 25.90 6.50
CA VAL A 681 -23.31 25.05 7.03
C VAL A 681 -22.68 25.64 8.28
N ASN A 682 -22.35 26.94 8.28
CA ASN A 682 -21.77 27.60 9.44
C ASN A 682 -22.71 27.55 10.67
N LYS A 683 -24.02 27.70 10.46
CA LYS A 683 -25.02 27.64 11.53
C LYS A 683 -25.18 26.22 12.11
N ASN A 684 -25.11 25.20 11.26
CA ASN A 684 -25.45 23.82 11.62
C ASN A 684 -24.24 22.87 11.67
N LYS A 685 -23.01 23.39 11.62
CA LYS A 685 -21.77 22.62 11.44
C LYS A 685 -21.65 21.41 12.36
N ILE A 686 -21.93 21.57 13.66
CA ILE A 686 -21.86 20.48 14.64
C ILE A 686 -22.84 19.37 14.29
N ALA A 687 -24.08 19.71 13.93
CA ALA A 687 -25.08 18.71 13.53
C ALA A 687 -24.66 17.99 12.24
N TYR A 688 -24.03 18.68 11.29
CA TYR A 688 -23.53 18.05 10.05
C TYR A 688 -22.31 17.16 10.26
N MET A 689 -21.44 17.50 11.20
CA MET A 689 -20.29 16.66 11.55
C MET A 689 -20.68 15.37 12.26
N TRP A 690 -21.76 15.38 13.05
CA TRP A 690 -22.14 14.26 13.92
C TRP A 690 -23.32 13.43 13.39
N GLU A 691 -24.39 14.06 12.90
CA GLU A 691 -25.67 13.39 12.63
C GLU A 691 -26.10 13.42 11.17
N ARG A 692 -25.97 14.59 10.54
CA ARG A 692 -26.56 14.88 9.23
C ARG A 692 -25.45 15.16 8.22
N GLY A 693 -24.67 14.14 7.90
CA GLY A 693 -23.63 14.24 6.87
C GLY A 693 -24.24 14.61 5.51
N ILE A 694 -23.81 15.72 4.92
CA ILE A 694 -24.32 16.15 3.60
C ILE A 694 -23.53 15.40 2.51
N PRO A 695 -24.17 14.55 1.67
CA PRO A 695 -23.47 13.85 0.61
C PRO A 695 -22.83 14.83 -0.37
N GLY A 696 -21.65 14.48 -0.88
CA GLY A 696 -20.89 15.36 -1.77
C GLY A 696 -20.05 16.42 -1.06
N THR A 697 -19.97 16.42 0.28
CA THR A 697 -19.21 17.42 1.06
C THR A 697 -18.29 16.76 2.08
N GLU A 698 -17.42 17.54 2.72
CA GLU A 698 -16.53 17.09 3.81
C GLU A 698 -17.27 16.51 5.03
N PHE A 699 -18.56 16.80 5.18
CA PHE A 699 -19.39 16.27 6.27
C PHE A 699 -19.82 14.82 6.06
N MET A 700 -19.55 14.24 4.89
CA MET A 700 -19.78 12.83 4.61
C MET A 700 -18.47 12.16 4.14
N PRO A 701 -17.54 11.82 5.05
CA PRO A 701 -16.26 11.18 4.69
C PRO A 701 -16.44 9.85 3.97
N PHE A 702 -15.45 9.44 3.18
CA PHE A 702 -15.53 8.24 2.34
C PHE A 702 -15.83 6.96 3.13
N VAL A 703 -15.17 6.77 4.28
CA VAL A 703 -15.40 5.59 5.14
C VAL A 703 -16.83 5.58 5.70
N SER A 704 -17.36 6.74 6.09
CA SER A 704 -18.75 6.88 6.55
C SER A 704 -19.72 6.56 5.43
N LEU A 705 -19.42 6.99 4.20
CA LEU A 705 -20.21 6.68 3.02
C LEU A 705 -20.22 5.18 2.69
N LEU A 706 -19.07 4.51 2.78
CA LEU A 706 -18.98 3.06 2.57
C LEU A 706 -19.78 2.25 3.60
N THR A 707 -19.60 2.55 4.87
CA THR A 707 -20.32 1.85 5.94
C THR A 707 -21.84 2.09 5.84
N THR A 708 -22.25 3.30 5.46
CA THR A 708 -23.65 3.64 5.15
C THR A 708 -24.17 2.81 3.97
N SER A 709 -23.43 2.76 2.86
CA SER A 709 -23.78 1.96 1.68
C SER A 709 -24.01 0.49 2.05
N SER A 710 -23.13 -0.12 2.84
CA SER A 710 -23.24 -1.52 3.22
C SER A 710 -24.45 -1.82 4.10
N LYS A 711 -24.87 -0.86 4.95
CA LYS A 711 -26.12 -0.97 5.71
C LYS A 711 -27.31 -1.05 4.77
N TYR A 712 -27.44 -0.10 3.85
CA TYR A 712 -28.56 -0.07 2.91
C TYR A 712 -28.55 -1.25 1.93
N ASP A 713 -27.38 -1.76 1.55
CA ASP A 713 -27.31 -2.97 0.73
C ASP A 713 -27.85 -4.20 1.47
N LEU A 714 -27.57 -4.31 2.78
CA LEU A 714 -28.24 -5.30 3.62
C LEU A 714 -29.76 -5.09 3.65
N ALA A 715 -30.25 -3.86 3.85
CA ALA A 715 -31.70 -3.60 3.83
C ALA A 715 -32.34 -4.03 2.51
N ALA A 716 -31.72 -3.67 1.38
CA ALA A 716 -32.18 -4.02 0.05
C ALA A 716 -32.30 -5.54 -0.15
N SER A 717 -31.43 -6.34 0.48
CA SER A 717 -31.52 -7.82 0.43
C SER A 717 -32.80 -8.41 1.04
N PHE A 718 -33.54 -7.63 1.83
CA PHE A 718 -34.82 -8.01 2.43
C PHE A 718 -36.04 -7.41 1.72
N ILE A 719 -35.83 -6.64 0.65
CA ILE A 719 -36.85 -5.90 -0.10
C ILE A 719 -37.00 -6.51 -1.49
N LYS A 720 -38.24 -6.62 -1.97
CA LYS A 720 -38.58 -7.05 -3.33
C LYS A 720 -38.94 -5.85 -4.19
N SER A 721 -38.78 -5.97 -5.51
CA SER A 721 -39.14 -4.93 -6.46
C SER A 721 -40.63 -4.57 -6.50
N SER A 722 -41.51 -5.40 -5.92
CA SER A 722 -42.95 -5.14 -5.76
C SER A 722 -43.33 -4.58 -4.38
N ASP A 723 -42.34 -4.28 -3.53
CA ASP A 723 -42.59 -3.87 -2.16
C ASP A 723 -42.81 -2.36 -2.06
N ASN A 724 -43.73 -1.97 -1.16
CA ASN A 724 -43.83 -0.60 -0.66
C ASN A 724 -42.97 -0.48 0.60
N VAL A 725 -41.98 0.41 0.58
CA VAL A 725 -40.97 0.56 1.63
C VAL A 725 -41.13 1.91 2.31
N LEU A 726 -41.09 1.93 3.63
CA LEU A 726 -40.99 3.14 4.42
C LEU A 726 -39.53 3.33 4.85
N GLU A 727 -38.93 4.46 4.50
CA GLU A 727 -37.68 4.92 5.10
C GLU A 727 -37.98 5.99 6.14
N ALA A 728 -37.85 5.63 7.41
CA ALA A 728 -38.20 6.46 8.54
C ALA A 728 -36.96 7.09 9.19
N ALA A 729 -37.05 8.40 9.41
CA ALA A 729 -35.90 9.29 9.68
C ALA A 729 -34.90 9.26 8.52
N SER A 730 -35.39 9.61 7.32
CA SER A 730 -34.63 9.51 6.08
C SER A 730 -33.42 10.45 5.98
N GLY A 731 -33.31 11.44 6.87
CA GLY A 731 -32.33 12.51 6.78
C GLY A 731 -32.39 13.18 5.40
N PHE A 732 -31.22 13.41 4.80
CA PHE A 732 -31.13 13.99 3.45
C PHE A 732 -31.61 13.04 2.33
N GLY A 733 -31.92 11.79 2.62
CA GLY A 733 -32.68 10.92 1.72
C GLY A 733 -31.87 10.17 0.66
N TYR A 734 -30.53 10.10 0.81
CA TYR A 734 -29.67 9.28 -0.06
C TYR A 734 -29.98 7.78 0.05
N GLY A 735 -30.43 7.33 1.23
CA GLY A 735 -30.94 5.98 1.44
C GLY A 735 -32.22 5.71 0.65
N ALA A 736 -33.14 6.67 0.67
CA ALA A 736 -34.43 6.54 0.01
C ALA A 736 -34.26 6.45 -1.51
N ALA A 737 -33.32 7.24 -2.04
CA ALA A 737 -32.91 7.18 -3.43
C ALA A 737 -32.32 5.81 -3.81
N TYR A 738 -31.53 5.19 -2.93
CA TYR A 738 -30.99 3.85 -3.16
C TYR A 738 -32.09 2.78 -3.09
N LEU A 739 -32.93 2.80 -2.06
CA LEU A 739 -34.02 1.84 -1.87
C LEU A 739 -35.05 1.92 -2.99
N SER A 740 -35.25 3.08 -3.62
CA SER A 740 -36.20 3.23 -4.73
C SER A 740 -35.78 2.49 -5.99
N THR A 741 -34.52 2.04 -6.07
CA THR A 741 -34.06 1.16 -7.15
C THR A 741 -34.37 -0.33 -6.89
N HIS A 742 -34.79 -0.68 -5.66
CA HIS A 742 -35.05 -2.05 -5.22
C HIS A 742 -36.53 -2.30 -4.87
N ALA A 743 -37.34 -1.25 -4.84
CA ALA A 743 -38.74 -1.27 -4.40
C ALA A 743 -39.67 -0.69 -5.47
N GLU A 744 -40.96 -1.04 -5.39
CA GLU A 744 -41.98 -0.44 -6.27
C GLU A 744 -42.14 1.04 -5.93
N LYS A 745 -42.23 1.33 -4.63
CA LYS A 745 -42.38 2.68 -4.10
C LYS A 745 -41.69 2.82 -2.75
N VAL A 746 -41.00 3.95 -2.56
CA VAL A 746 -40.41 4.34 -1.29
C VAL A 746 -41.15 5.55 -0.75
N THR A 747 -41.53 5.51 0.53
CA THR A 747 -41.99 6.69 1.27
C THR A 747 -40.89 7.09 2.23
N ALA A 748 -40.29 8.26 2.03
CA ALA A 748 -39.26 8.82 2.88
C ALA A 748 -39.88 9.82 3.87
N VAL A 749 -39.69 9.58 5.17
CA VAL A 749 -40.19 10.45 6.23
C VAL A 749 -39.10 10.95 7.15
N ASP A 750 -39.19 12.23 7.50
CA ASP A 750 -38.29 12.88 8.45
C ASP A 750 -39.04 13.99 9.21
N LEU A 751 -38.65 14.23 10.46
CA LEU A 751 -39.23 15.29 11.28
C LEU A 751 -38.79 16.67 10.77
N ALA A 752 -37.57 16.76 10.27
CA ALA A 752 -36.93 18.00 9.85
C ALA A 752 -37.35 18.38 8.42
N LYS A 753 -38.01 19.53 8.29
CA LYS A 753 -38.52 20.02 7.00
C LYS A 753 -37.41 20.26 5.97
N ASP A 754 -36.24 20.76 6.42
CA ASP A 754 -35.07 21.00 5.58
C ASP A 754 -34.51 19.70 4.98
N SER A 755 -34.51 18.60 5.74
CA SER A 755 -34.14 17.26 5.25
C SER A 755 -35.04 16.81 4.10
N ILE A 756 -36.36 16.95 4.25
CA ILE A 756 -37.35 16.61 3.23
C ILE A 756 -37.22 17.49 1.98
N GLU A 757 -37.02 18.80 2.16
CA GLU A 757 -36.82 19.74 1.04
C GLU A 757 -35.52 19.44 0.27
N PHE A 758 -34.44 19.07 0.99
CA PHE A 758 -33.21 18.61 0.37
C PHE A 758 -33.46 17.35 -0.48
N GLY A 759 -34.10 16.32 0.10
CA GLY A 759 -34.41 15.09 -0.60
C GLY A 759 -35.19 15.31 -1.90
N LYS A 760 -36.28 16.10 -1.82
CA LYS A 760 -37.09 16.51 -2.99
C LYS A 760 -36.28 17.23 -4.06
N LYS A 761 -35.26 18.02 -3.66
CA LYS A 761 -34.46 18.83 -4.58
C LYS A 761 -33.39 18.00 -5.30
N TYR A 762 -32.67 17.13 -4.59
CA TYR A 762 -31.51 16.41 -5.13
C TYR A 762 -31.77 14.98 -5.59
N PHE A 763 -32.88 14.37 -5.15
CA PHE A 763 -33.25 12.99 -5.48
C PHE A 763 -34.62 12.95 -6.17
N LYS A 764 -34.74 13.64 -7.32
CA LYS A 764 -35.96 13.67 -8.14
C LYS A 764 -36.18 12.35 -8.88
N LEU A 765 -36.64 11.34 -8.15
CA LEU A 765 -37.03 10.02 -8.65
C LEU A 765 -38.54 9.83 -8.51
N ASP A 766 -39.19 9.30 -9.54
CA ASP A 766 -40.65 9.29 -9.67
C ASP A 766 -41.37 8.39 -8.64
N ASN A 767 -40.65 7.44 -8.03
CA ASN A 767 -41.20 6.46 -7.11
C ASN A 767 -40.84 6.72 -5.63
N ILE A 768 -40.54 7.99 -5.29
CA ILE A 768 -40.28 8.40 -3.91
C ILE A 768 -41.31 9.45 -3.46
N ASP A 769 -42.08 9.11 -2.43
CA ASP A 769 -42.94 10.05 -1.72
C ASP A 769 -42.16 10.67 -0.54
N TRP A 770 -42.15 12.00 -0.47
CA TRP A 770 -41.41 12.74 0.56
C TRP A 770 -42.38 13.44 1.53
N ILE A 771 -42.45 12.97 2.77
CA ILE A 771 -43.46 13.39 3.74
C ILE A 771 -42.77 13.84 5.04
N GLN A 772 -43.09 15.05 5.51
CA GLN A 772 -42.68 15.47 6.85
C GLN A 772 -43.59 14.79 7.88
N ALA A 773 -43.03 13.94 8.74
CA ALA A 773 -43.78 13.20 9.75
C ALA A 773 -42.93 12.83 10.96
N ASP A 774 -43.60 12.58 12.08
CA ASP A 774 -42.99 12.07 13.31
C ASP A 774 -43.04 10.54 13.31
N VAL A 775 -41.90 9.89 13.53
CA VAL A 775 -41.79 8.42 13.55
C VAL A 775 -42.52 7.77 14.73
N THR A 776 -42.86 8.55 15.76
CA THR A 776 -43.67 8.12 16.91
C THR A 776 -45.18 8.21 16.64
N LYS A 777 -45.58 8.84 15.53
CA LYS A 777 -46.99 8.97 15.10
C LYS A 777 -47.10 9.12 13.59
N LEU A 778 -47.00 8.01 12.88
CA LEU A 778 -46.94 7.99 11.42
C LEU A 778 -48.33 8.14 10.78
N PRO A 779 -48.49 8.98 9.74
CA PRO A 779 -49.77 9.27 9.10
C PRO A 779 -50.18 8.19 8.07
N PHE A 780 -49.95 6.91 8.39
CA PHE A 780 -50.20 5.79 7.48
C PHE A 780 -51.18 4.78 8.09
N ASN A 781 -51.86 4.05 7.22
CA ASN A 781 -52.75 2.95 7.62
C ASN A 781 -51.95 1.80 8.24
N ASN A 782 -52.65 0.98 9.03
CA ASN A 782 -52.08 -0.25 9.57
C ASN A 782 -51.69 -1.19 8.42
N GLU A 783 -50.61 -1.94 8.58
CA GLU A 783 -50.17 -3.00 7.67
C GLU A 783 -50.02 -2.57 6.19
N TYR A 784 -49.51 -1.37 5.97
CA TYR A 784 -49.34 -0.80 4.63
C TYR A 784 -48.00 -1.17 3.98
N PHE A 785 -46.90 -1.14 4.73
CA PHE A 785 -45.54 -1.31 4.18
C PHE A 785 -45.05 -2.75 4.25
N ASN A 786 -44.32 -3.18 3.23
CA ASN A 786 -43.63 -4.48 3.20
C ASN A 786 -42.34 -4.44 4.03
N ALA A 787 -41.65 -3.29 4.07
CA ALA A 787 -40.47 -3.09 4.90
C ALA A 787 -40.45 -1.69 5.52
N TYR A 788 -39.93 -1.60 6.74
CA TYR A 788 -39.66 -0.36 7.45
C TYR A 788 -38.15 -0.29 7.69
N VAL A 789 -37.47 0.67 7.06
CA VAL A 789 -36.03 0.90 7.20
C VAL A 789 -35.82 2.16 8.03
N SER A 790 -35.02 2.10 9.10
CA SER A 790 -34.71 3.28 9.92
C SER A 790 -33.35 3.16 10.60
N TYR A 791 -32.41 4.00 10.17
CA TYR A 791 -31.03 3.94 10.60
C TYR A 791 -30.65 5.12 11.47
N GLU A 792 -29.92 4.82 12.56
CA GLU A 792 -29.39 5.80 13.50
C GLU A 792 -30.47 6.78 13.99
N THR A 793 -31.52 6.26 14.64
CA THR A 793 -32.74 7.03 14.99
C THR A 793 -33.12 6.87 16.44
N ILE A 794 -33.18 5.63 16.93
CA ILE A 794 -33.72 5.31 18.27
C ILE A 794 -32.94 6.00 19.39
N GLU A 795 -31.64 6.22 19.20
CA GLU A 795 -30.75 6.87 20.16
C GLU A 795 -31.01 8.38 20.36
N HIS A 796 -31.75 9.00 19.45
CA HIS A 796 -32.13 10.41 19.52
C HIS A 796 -33.50 10.64 20.16
N LEU A 797 -34.29 9.57 20.35
CA LEU A 797 -35.64 9.68 20.87
C LEU A 797 -35.63 9.88 22.40
N PRO A 798 -36.50 10.75 22.94
CA PRO A 798 -36.78 10.78 24.36
C PRO A 798 -37.19 9.38 24.85
N LEU A 799 -36.74 8.99 26.04
CA LEU A 799 -36.90 7.61 26.54
C LEU A 799 -38.37 7.17 26.61
N GLU A 800 -39.26 8.12 26.89
CA GLU A 800 -40.71 7.94 26.92
C GLU A 800 -41.34 7.63 25.54
N ASN A 801 -40.72 8.08 24.44
CA ASN A 801 -41.22 7.93 23.07
C ASN A 801 -40.67 6.68 22.36
N VAL A 802 -39.67 6.00 22.92
CA VAL A 802 -39.00 4.83 22.29
C VAL A 802 -39.99 3.69 22.01
N GLU A 803 -40.91 3.42 22.93
CA GLU A 803 -41.89 2.36 22.76
C GLU A 803 -42.97 2.73 21.72
N GLU A 804 -43.30 4.01 21.59
CA GLU A 804 -44.24 4.50 20.56
C GLU A 804 -43.65 4.33 19.16
N TYR A 805 -42.37 4.67 18.97
CA TYR A 805 -41.64 4.43 17.72
C TYR A 805 -41.68 2.96 17.29
N ILE A 806 -41.41 2.03 18.21
CA ILE A 806 -41.45 0.58 17.92
C ILE A 806 -42.88 0.12 17.61
N LYS A 807 -43.89 0.63 18.33
CA LYS A 807 -45.31 0.33 18.08
C LYS A 807 -45.74 0.81 16.71
N GLU A 808 -45.35 2.01 16.30
CA GLU A 808 -45.65 2.54 14.98
C GLU A 808 -44.98 1.73 13.88
N ALA A 809 -43.70 1.39 14.03
CA ALA A 809 -43.01 0.50 13.11
C ALA A 809 -43.73 -0.85 12.97
N TYR A 810 -44.14 -1.46 14.09
CA TYR A 810 -44.93 -2.69 14.08
C TYR A 810 -46.32 -2.49 13.43
N ARG A 811 -46.99 -1.37 13.72
CA ARG A 811 -48.35 -1.09 13.22
C ARG A 811 -48.39 -0.96 11.71
N VAL A 812 -47.44 -0.22 11.13
CA VAL A 812 -47.48 0.13 9.70
C VAL A 812 -46.91 -0.95 8.78
N ILE A 813 -46.09 -1.89 9.28
CA ILE A 813 -45.61 -3.02 8.45
C ILE A 813 -46.66 -4.12 8.32
N LYS A 814 -46.69 -4.81 7.19
CA LYS A 814 -47.54 -5.98 6.93
C LYS A 814 -47.21 -7.16 7.85
N SER A 815 -48.12 -8.13 7.94
CA SER A 815 -47.96 -9.32 8.79
C SER A 815 -46.71 -10.17 8.48
N ASP A 816 -46.20 -10.13 7.26
CA ASP A 816 -44.96 -10.75 6.77
C ASP A 816 -43.82 -9.73 6.53
N GLY A 817 -44.09 -8.46 6.85
CA GLY A 817 -43.16 -7.36 6.72
C GLY A 817 -42.08 -7.35 7.79
N LYS A 818 -41.03 -6.55 7.53
CA LYS A 818 -39.82 -6.49 8.36
C LYS A 818 -39.52 -5.07 8.80
N LEU A 819 -39.12 -4.93 10.06
CA LEU A 819 -38.40 -3.77 10.57
C LEU A 819 -36.90 -4.01 10.37
N ILE A 820 -36.21 -3.09 9.72
CA ILE A 820 -34.77 -3.11 9.48
C ILE A 820 -34.22 -1.81 10.08
N MET A 821 -33.45 -1.90 11.15
CA MET A 821 -32.97 -0.72 11.86
C MET A 821 -31.49 -0.79 12.21
N SER A 822 -30.89 0.35 12.52
CA SER A 822 -29.53 0.41 13.05
C SER A 822 -29.43 1.41 14.20
N THR A 823 -28.49 1.14 15.09
CA THR A 823 -28.17 2.03 16.21
C THR A 823 -26.71 1.85 16.63
N PRO A 824 -26.07 2.86 17.23
CA PRO A 824 -24.73 2.76 17.78
C PRO A 824 -24.62 1.63 18.81
N ASN A 825 -23.53 0.86 18.75
CA ASN A 825 -23.22 -0.18 19.73
C ASN A 825 -22.60 0.44 20.97
N ARG A 826 -23.40 0.66 22.03
CA ARG A 826 -22.93 1.26 23.29
C ARG A 826 -21.69 0.57 23.85
N ILE A 827 -21.59 -0.76 23.73
CA ILE A 827 -20.47 -1.53 24.29
C ILE A 827 -19.15 -1.14 23.63
N ASN A 828 -19.16 -0.93 22.31
CA ASN A 828 -17.98 -0.61 21.52
C ASN A 828 -17.74 0.90 21.36
N ARG A 829 -18.72 1.73 21.76
CA ARG A 829 -18.66 3.19 21.69
C ARG A 829 -18.60 3.88 23.06
N LYS A 830 -18.27 3.17 24.14
CA LYS A 830 -18.23 3.69 25.53
C LYS A 830 -17.44 4.99 25.71
N HIS A 831 -16.48 5.28 24.83
CA HIS A 831 -15.63 6.48 24.90
C HIS A 831 -16.04 7.59 23.93
N ILE A 832 -17.09 7.41 23.13
CA ILE A 832 -17.60 8.40 22.18
C ILE A 832 -18.81 9.09 22.80
N LYS A 833 -18.70 10.39 23.05
CA LYS A 833 -19.81 11.21 23.54
C LYS A 833 -20.40 12.01 22.40
N ASN A 834 -21.52 11.52 21.87
CA ASN A 834 -22.28 12.25 20.87
C ASN A 834 -23.30 13.18 21.57
N PRO A 835 -23.24 14.51 21.39
CA PRO A 835 -24.15 15.44 22.06
C PRO A 835 -25.62 15.32 21.66
N PHE A 836 -25.94 14.64 20.55
CA PHE A 836 -27.31 14.45 20.10
C PHE A 836 -27.91 13.09 20.50
N HIS A 837 -27.13 12.20 21.11
CA HIS A 837 -27.64 10.91 21.59
C HIS A 837 -28.20 11.06 23.01
N ILE A 838 -29.49 10.73 23.17
CA ILE A 838 -30.15 10.61 24.47
C ILE A 838 -29.72 9.29 25.13
N LYS A 839 -29.72 8.20 24.35
CA LYS A 839 -29.29 6.88 24.83
C LYS A 839 -28.77 6.00 23.69
N GLU A 840 -27.52 5.57 23.79
CA GLU A 840 -27.04 4.42 23.02
C GLU A 840 -27.43 3.12 23.72
N TYR A 841 -27.79 2.09 22.97
CA TYR A 841 -28.28 0.82 23.52
C TYR A 841 -27.26 -0.30 23.35
N ASP A 842 -27.29 -1.29 24.23
CA ASP A 842 -26.66 -2.59 23.97
C ASP A 842 -27.64 -3.62 23.36
N ILE A 843 -27.10 -4.77 22.97
CA ILE A 843 -27.84 -5.88 22.35
C ILE A 843 -28.99 -6.37 23.23
N ILE A 844 -28.77 -6.48 24.54
CA ILE A 844 -29.74 -7.02 25.49
C ILE A 844 -30.91 -6.05 25.65
N GLU A 845 -30.61 -4.75 25.74
CA GLU A 845 -31.60 -3.69 25.84
C GLU A 845 -32.49 -3.63 24.58
N ILE A 846 -31.89 -3.61 23.38
CA ILE A 846 -32.64 -3.63 22.11
C ILE A 846 -33.47 -4.91 21.98
N TYR A 847 -32.90 -6.07 22.32
CA TYR A 847 -33.61 -7.34 22.28
C TYR A 847 -34.86 -7.32 23.16
N ASN A 848 -34.72 -6.82 24.39
CA ASN A 848 -35.83 -6.76 25.35
C ASN A 848 -36.94 -5.80 24.91
N LEU A 849 -36.61 -4.73 24.17
CA LEU A 849 -37.58 -3.84 23.58
C LEU A 849 -38.33 -4.50 22.41
N LEU A 850 -37.58 -5.09 21.47
CA LEU A 850 -38.16 -5.63 20.23
C LEU A 850 -38.93 -6.94 20.45
N LYS A 851 -38.49 -7.82 21.37
CA LYS A 851 -39.13 -9.13 21.61
C LYS A 851 -40.58 -9.03 22.12
N LYS A 852 -40.99 -7.86 22.61
CA LYS A 852 -42.39 -7.60 23.01
C LYS A 852 -43.35 -7.62 21.81
N TYR A 853 -42.85 -7.28 20.62
CA TYR A 853 -43.66 -7.07 19.41
C TYR A 853 -43.28 -8.05 18.29
N PHE A 854 -41.99 -8.39 18.14
CA PHE A 854 -41.47 -9.18 17.03
C PHE A 854 -41.08 -10.59 17.47
N LYS A 855 -41.36 -11.60 16.62
CA LYS A 855 -41.10 -13.01 16.92
C LYS A 855 -39.68 -13.45 16.57
N LYS A 856 -39.16 -12.94 15.47
CA LYS A 856 -37.81 -13.25 14.99
C LYS A 856 -36.99 -11.97 14.92
N ILE A 857 -35.85 -11.95 15.62
CA ILE A 857 -34.93 -10.83 15.67
C ILE A 857 -33.56 -11.35 15.24
N GLN A 858 -33.02 -10.79 14.18
CA GLN A 858 -31.69 -11.12 13.65
C GLN A 858 -30.79 -9.91 13.78
N TYR A 859 -29.54 -10.15 14.18
CA TYR A 859 -28.53 -9.13 14.32
C TYR A 859 -27.51 -9.24 13.21
N PHE A 860 -27.05 -8.08 12.75
CA PHE A 860 -25.96 -7.92 11.80
C PHE A 860 -25.07 -6.77 12.27
N SER A 861 -23.86 -6.71 11.75
CA SER A 861 -22.93 -5.62 12.02
C SER A 861 -22.07 -5.34 10.79
N ILE A 862 -21.38 -4.19 10.79
CA ILE A 862 -20.38 -3.88 9.76
C ILE A 862 -19.01 -4.18 10.37
N ASP A 863 -18.28 -5.12 9.79
CA ASP A 863 -16.86 -5.33 10.09
C ASP A 863 -16.00 -4.84 8.93
N SER A 864 -15.13 -3.87 9.21
CA SER A 864 -14.41 -3.07 8.22
C SER A 864 -15.37 -2.31 7.28
N ILE A 865 -15.88 -2.96 6.22
CA ILE A 865 -16.85 -2.41 5.25
C ILE A 865 -17.90 -3.44 4.82
N SER A 866 -17.84 -4.67 5.34
CA SER A 866 -18.73 -5.76 4.95
C SER A 866 -19.75 -6.03 6.04
N THR A 867 -20.95 -6.39 5.62
CA THR A 867 -22.00 -6.80 6.54
C THR A 867 -21.79 -8.24 6.97
N VAL A 868 -21.77 -8.47 8.29
CA VAL A 868 -21.63 -9.81 8.89
C VAL A 868 -22.87 -10.15 9.70
N SER A 869 -23.24 -11.43 9.72
CA SER A 869 -24.31 -11.94 10.59
C SER A 869 -23.81 -11.97 12.05
N GLY A 870 -24.66 -11.55 12.97
CA GLY A 870 -24.30 -11.34 14.38
C GLY A 870 -23.67 -9.98 14.65
N ILE A 871 -23.23 -9.77 15.89
CA ILE A 871 -22.53 -8.55 16.31
C ILE A 871 -21.04 -8.86 16.47
N ALA A 872 -20.21 -8.33 15.57
CA ALA A 872 -18.77 -8.42 15.67
C ALA A 872 -18.24 -7.61 16.86
N ASN A 873 -17.22 -8.13 17.54
CA ASN A 873 -16.58 -7.48 18.69
C ASN A 873 -16.00 -6.10 18.36
N SER A 874 -15.65 -5.84 17.09
CA SER A 874 -15.12 -4.56 16.59
C SER A 874 -16.20 -3.56 16.16
N SER A 875 -17.47 -3.97 16.03
CA SER A 875 -18.48 -3.16 15.35
C SER A 875 -18.98 -2.00 16.21
N HIS A 876 -18.89 -0.79 15.67
CA HIS A 876 -19.40 0.42 16.33
C HIS A 876 -20.92 0.61 16.13
N ASN A 877 -21.55 -0.14 15.24
CA ASN A 877 -23.00 -0.09 14.99
C ASN A 877 -23.61 -1.50 15.00
N MET A 878 -24.87 -1.59 15.40
CA MET A 878 -25.66 -2.82 15.32
C MET A 878 -26.76 -2.59 14.30
N ILE A 879 -27.00 -3.58 13.45
CA ILE A 879 -28.12 -3.61 12.52
C ILE A 879 -29.05 -4.73 12.96
N ILE A 880 -30.34 -4.46 13.01
CA ILE A 880 -31.36 -5.41 13.46
C ILE A 880 -32.41 -5.59 12.37
N VAL A 881 -32.76 -6.84 12.10
CA VAL A 881 -33.90 -7.21 11.26
C VAL A 881 -34.91 -7.96 12.12
N ALA A 882 -36.08 -7.36 12.33
CA ALA A 882 -37.14 -7.89 13.17
C ALA A 882 -38.40 -8.20 12.34
N SER A 883 -38.94 -9.41 12.49
CA SER A 883 -40.09 -9.90 11.73
C SER A 883 -41.30 -10.20 12.65
N LYS A 884 -42.51 -9.90 12.17
CA LYS A 884 -43.76 -10.17 12.90
C LYS A 884 -44.06 -11.66 13.05
N LYS A 885 -43.70 -12.47 12.05
CA LYS A 885 -43.94 -13.92 12.00
C LYS A 885 -42.66 -14.70 12.19
#